data_AF-A0A946W5K8-F1
#
_entry.id   AF-A0A946W5K8-F1
#
_cell.length_a   1.000
_cell.length_b   1.000
_cell.length_c   1.000
_cell.angle_alpha   90.00
_cell.angle_beta   90.00
_cell.angle_gamma   90.00
#
_symmetry.space_group_name_H-M   'P 1'
#
loop_
_entity.id
_entity.type
_entity.pdbx_description
1 polymer ?
#
loop_
_entity_poly.entity_id
_entity_poly.type
_entity_poly.pdbx_seq_one_letter_code
_entity_poly.pdbx_strand_id
1 'polypeptide(L)'
;MKRSIIFFLFLAFVVESQAQLNINHYIRVGRTRTQIGNYTGAVEYFNIVIKFKPYLPEAYFYRGTAKHQLEDYRGAIKDYEKAIEIKPFYPQAYINRGMAYHNLKDYEKTIKDYNRALEFDPENESVYNNRGIAKLAQKDIEGAIEDYNKALKINPKSTHALMNRSNAKIVSSDIRGAIRDLNQVIIIRPHYAAAYLNRGLARFELEDFASALRDYDQCINFDPKNALAFNNRGIVKHKLEDYEGAIMDYDMALRLNPEMASAYFNRAMAREILKRPGFENDYRVAAQLNPQFDLENRKVDAEQLAQNQQNQNQGSSSQSGSNQKQNTTQQNNQTQNPTQQNNSGTTKAQQNNSKNEEEINNRNRRRRTNLVIEDSRDLPSEEEEIDDGRVQNKNIVIDLQPIFIISAFEKNAVDYDRFQYYNIAIDELNEKNNYDPLLTISNKPVDEYLDVFENFVLFFNEKIDIQQSSHNYLNRGIFHSLTENFNESINDLNQAIEIEDKTGIPYFIRANCQYKILEQIELLAGSQNDKTISMGGTNIEKSSTENAELLDYKQILEDYEITLFRNPKFFFGYFNRAYIKLRLNEYKSAIEDLNRAIQLEPEFAEAYFNRGLTKIYLEDIEGGAMDLSRAGELGIHGAYNIIKRYCN
;
A
#
# COMPACT_ATOMS: atom_id res chain seq x y z
N MET A 1 -67.57 34.14 -48.05
CA MET A 1 -67.83 33.68 -46.67
C MET A 1 -67.36 32.25 -46.35
N LYS A 2 -67.21 31.32 -47.31
CA LYS A 2 -66.79 29.92 -46.98
C LYS A 2 -65.29 29.68 -46.78
N ARG A 3 -64.40 30.57 -47.25
CA ARG A 3 -62.93 30.42 -47.07
C ARG A 3 -62.40 30.95 -45.74
N SER A 4 -63.07 31.93 -45.14
CA SER A 4 -62.66 32.51 -43.84
C SER A 4 -63.02 31.62 -42.63
N ILE A 5 -64.04 30.77 -42.78
CA ILE A 5 -64.50 29.87 -41.70
C ILE A 5 -63.55 28.68 -41.54
N ILE A 6 -62.93 28.19 -42.62
CA ILE A 6 -61.96 27.08 -42.58
C ILE A 6 -60.64 27.52 -41.94
N PHE A 7 -60.24 28.78 -42.13
CA PHE A 7 -59.04 29.33 -41.51
C PHE A 7 -59.20 29.51 -39.99
N PHE A 8 -60.41 29.87 -39.53
CA PHE A 8 -60.72 29.96 -38.09
C PHE A 8 -60.89 28.58 -37.42
N LEU A 9 -61.29 27.55 -38.17
CA LEU A 9 -61.37 26.17 -37.66
C LEU A 9 -59.99 25.51 -37.48
N PHE A 10 -58.96 25.97 -38.21
CA PHE A 10 -57.58 25.51 -38.02
C PHE A 10 -56.86 26.20 -36.84
N LEU A 11 -57.30 27.39 -36.42
CA LEU A 11 -56.76 28.06 -35.23
C LEU A 11 -57.34 27.54 -33.91
N ALA A 12 -58.47 26.81 -33.95
CA ALA A 12 -59.09 26.19 -32.77
C ALA A 12 -58.46 24.81 -32.41
N PHE A 13 -57.54 24.30 -33.24
CA PHE A 13 -56.78 23.08 -33.00
C PHE A 13 -55.28 23.40 -32.80
N VAL A 14 -54.97 24.39 -31.95
CA VAL A 14 -53.66 24.43 -31.31
C VAL A 14 -53.70 23.37 -30.20
N VAL A 15 -53.51 22.11 -30.60
CA VAL A 15 -53.16 21.05 -29.65
C VAL A 15 -51.82 21.48 -29.08
N GLU A 16 -51.79 21.82 -27.79
CA GLU A 16 -50.54 21.92 -27.04
C GLU A 16 -49.83 20.58 -27.17
N SER A 17 -48.90 20.51 -28.12
CA SER A 17 -47.94 19.42 -28.25
C SER A 17 -47.05 19.49 -27.01
N GLN A 18 -47.44 18.77 -25.96
CA GLN A 18 -46.58 18.48 -24.83
C GLN A 18 -45.42 17.65 -25.38
N ALA A 19 -44.27 18.27 -25.61
CA ALA A 19 -43.04 17.55 -25.94
C ALA A 19 -42.77 16.56 -24.80
N GLN A 20 -43.02 15.27 -25.05
CA GLN A 20 -42.87 14.22 -24.05
C GLN A 20 -41.38 14.08 -23.72
N LEU A 21 -40.96 14.65 -22.60
CA LEU A 21 -39.58 14.51 -22.12
C LEU A 21 -39.27 13.02 -21.91
N ASN A 22 -38.23 12.51 -22.59
CA ASN A 22 -37.83 11.11 -22.45
C ASN A 22 -37.13 10.87 -21.11
N ILE A 23 -37.90 10.68 -20.04
CA ILE A 23 -37.38 10.53 -18.68
C ILE A 23 -36.47 9.31 -18.53
N ASN A 24 -36.73 8.23 -19.28
CA ASN A 24 -35.86 7.05 -19.27
C ASN A 24 -34.46 7.36 -19.78
N HIS A 25 -34.33 8.28 -20.75
CA HIS A 25 -33.05 8.79 -21.20
C HIS A 25 -32.31 9.52 -20.08
N TYR A 26 -32.95 10.47 -19.39
CA TYR A 26 -32.32 11.21 -18.29
C TYR A 26 -31.89 10.31 -17.12
N ILE A 27 -32.70 9.30 -16.77
CA ILE A 27 -32.33 8.31 -15.75
C ILE A 27 -31.13 7.48 -16.20
N ARG A 28 -31.12 7.02 -17.46
CA ARG A 28 -30.01 6.22 -18.00
C ARG A 28 -28.72 7.04 -18.01
N VAL A 29 -28.77 8.29 -18.50
CA VAL A 29 -27.61 9.19 -18.51
C VAL A 29 -27.13 9.49 -17.10
N GLY A 30 -28.04 9.80 -16.16
CA GLY A 30 -27.67 10.01 -14.75
C GLY A 30 -26.99 8.78 -14.13
N ARG A 31 -27.48 7.57 -14.42
CA ARG A 31 -26.86 6.32 -13.96
C ARG A 31 -25.48 6.09 -14.59
N THR A 32 -25.34 6.31 -15.89
CA THR A 32 -24.03 6.23 -16.57
C THR A 32 -23.05 7.25 -16.01
N ARG A 33 -23.49 8.48 -15.75
CA ARG A 33 -22.70 9.53 -15.08
C ARG A 33 -22.25 9.10 -13.68
N THR A 34 -23.12 8.42 -12.93
CA THR A 34 -22.78 7.84 -11.62
C THR A 34 -21.72 6.73 -11.77
N GLN A 35 -21.80 5.89 -12.81
CA GLN A 35 -20.85 4.80 -13.05
C GLN A 35 -19.45 5.29 -13.44
N ILE A 36 -19.36 6.39 -14.20
CA ILE A 36 -18.08 7.00 -14.60
C ILE A 36 -17.52 7.97 -13.54
N GLY A 37 -18.12 8.04 -12.34
CA GLY A 37 -17.65 8.90 -11.25
C GLY A 37 -18.05 10.39 -11.35
N ASN A 38 -18.81 10.79 -12.36
CA ASN A 38 -19.33 12.16 -12.47
C ASN A 38 -20.65 12.31 -11.69
N TYR A 39 -20.54 12.39 -10.36
CA TYR A 39 -21.68 12.44 -9.45
C TYR A 39 -22.41 13.78 -9.47
N THR A 40 -21.70 14.90 -9.65
CA THR A 40 -22.31 16.24 -9.75
C THR A 40 -23.22 16.33 -10.96
N GLY A 41 -22.73 15.90 -12.14
CA GLY A 41 -23.53 15.80 -13.35
C GLY A 41 -24.70 14.84 -13.15
N ALA A 42 -24.48 13.66 -12.55
CA ALA A 42 -25.58 12.72 -12.27
C ALA A 42 -26.71 13.37 -11.45
N VAL A 43 -26.38 14.15 -10.41
CA VAL A 43 -27.35 14.87 -9.59
C VAL A 43 -28.18 15.86 -10.42
N GLU A 44 -27.58 16.59 -11.36
CA GLU A 44 -28.30 17.50 -12.27
C GLU A 44 -29.32 16.75 -13.13
N TYR A 45 -28.93 15.62 -13.73
CA TYR A 45 -29.83 14.79 -14.53
C TYR A 45 -30.98 14.24 -13.68
N PHE A 46 -30.74 13.82 -12.44
CA PHE A 46 -31.81 13.37 -11.55
C PHE A 46 -32.69 14.52 -11.04
N ASN A 47 -32.17 15.74 -10.88
CA ASN A 47 -32.97 16.94 -10.58
C ASN A 47 -34.00 17.20 -11.68
N ILE A 48 -33.61 17.05 -12.95
CA ILE A 48 -34.54 17.17 -14.08
C ILE A 48 -35.64 16.12 -13.95
N VAL A 49 -35.28 14.84 -13.74
CA VAL A 49 -36.28 13.77 -13.59
C VAL A 49 -37.25 14.06 -12.45
N ILE A 50 -36.76 14.50 -11.29
CA ILE A 50 -37.59 14.81 -10.11
C ILE A 50 -38.51 16.00 -10.37
N LYS A 51 -38.05 17.02 -11.12
CA LYS A 51 -38.87 18.19 -11.49
C LYS A 51 -40.08 17.79 -12.33
N PHE A 52 -39.92 16.84 -13.25
CA PHE A 52 -40.99 16.42 -14.16
C PHE A 52 -41.81 15.22 -13.66
N LYS A 53 -41.20 14.32 -12.86
CA LYS A 53 -41.85 13.17 -12.22
C LYS A 53 -41.43 13.06 -10.75
N PRO A 54 -42.02 13.87 -9.87
CA PRO A 54 -41.66 13.90 -8.45
C PRO A 54 -42.11 12.66 -7.66
N TYR A 55 -42.88 11.76 -8.29
CA TYR A 55 -43.39 10.51 -7.71
C TYR A 55 -42.55 9.29 -8.11
N LEU A 56 -41.42 9.48 -8.79
CA LEU A 56 -40.56 8.37 -9.21
C LEU A 56 -39.48 8.09 -8.14
N PRO A 57 -39.56 6.98 -7.39
CA PRO A 57 -38.64 6.71 -6.28
C PRO A 57 -37.21 6.50 -6.76
N GLU A 58 -37.00 5.94 -7.95
CA GLU A 58 -35.69 5.66 -8.53
C GLU A 58 -34.86 6.94 -8.69
N ALA A 59 -35.49 8.05 -9.05
CA ALA A 59 -34.78 9.31 -9.26
C ALA A 59 -34.20 9.87 -7.95
N TYR A 60 -34.97 9.81 -6.86
CA TYR A 60 -34.46 10.16 -5.53
C TYR A 60 -33.41 9.16 -5.06
N PHE A 61 -33.64 7.86 -5.24
CA PHE A 61 -32.66 6.84 -4.85
C PHE A 61 -31.31 7.03 -5.56
N TYR A 62 -31.30 7.22 -6.89
CA TYR A 62 -30.05 7.42 -7.62
C TYR A 62 -29.40 8.76 -7.33
N ARG A 63 -30.18 9.84 -7.12
CA ARG A 63 -29.64 11.13 -6.67
C ARG A 63 -29.02 11.03 -5.28
N GLY A 64 -29.67 10.31 -4.37
CA GLY A 64 -29.17 10.02 -3.04
C GLY A 64 -27.85 9.25 -3.09
N THR A 65 -27.75 8.25 -3.97
CA THR A 65 -26.50 7.50 -4.20
C THR A 65 -25.39 8.39 -4.76
N ALA A 66 -25.68 9.26 -5.73
CA ALA A 66 -24.69 10.21 -6.23
C ALA A 66 -24.23 11.19 -5.13
N LYS A 67 -25.15 11.71 -4.32
CA LYS A 67 -24.82 12.56 -3.16
C LYS A 67 -24.00 11.83 -2.09
N HIS A 68 -24.31 10.57 -1.83
CA HIS A 68 -23.55 9.73 -0.90
C HIS A 68 -22.10 9.60 -1.35
N GLN A 69 -21.86 9.42 -2.66
CA GLN A 69 -20.51 9.36 -3.23
C GLN A 69 -19.80 10.73 -3.25
N LEU A 70 -20.55 11.83 -3.14
CA LEU A 70 -20.04 13.18 -2.90
C LEU A 70 -19.91 13.51 -1.41
N GLU A 71 -20.07 12.52 -0.53
CA GLU A 71 -20.02 12.66 0.93
C GLU A 71 -21.09 13.59 1.53
N ASP A 72 -22.09 14.01 0.73
CA ASP A 72 -23.29 14.68 1.21
C ASP A 72 -24.28 13.65 1.79
N TYR A 73 -23.91 13.08 2.93
CA TYR A 73 -24.71 12.04 3.59
C TYR A 73 -26.06 12.58 4.06
N ARG A 74 -26.13 13.83 4.54
CA ARG A 74 -27.38 14.45 4.98
C ARG A 74 -28.34 14.66 3.81
N GLY A 75 -27.85 15.12 2.66
CA GLY A 75 -28.64 15.24 1.44
C GLY A 75 -29.05 13.89 0.86
N ALA A 76 -28.18 12.88 0.94
CA ALA A 76 -28.49 11.52 0.54
C ALA A 76 -29.61 10.90 1.39
N ILE A 77 -29.56 11.08 2.72
CA ILE A 77 -30.61 10.61 3.64
C ILE A 77 -31.97 11.16 3.28
N LYS A 78 -32.07 12.47 3.02
CA LYS A 78 -33.34 13.11 2.59
C LYS A 78 -33.90 12.50 1.31
N ASP A 79 -33.01 12.20 0.36
CA ASP A 79 -33.40 11.58 -0.91
C ASP A 79 -33.83 10.12 -0.72
N TYR A 80 -33.13 9.35 0.11
CA TYR A 80 -33.54 7.98 0.44
C TYR A 80 -34.84 7.94 1.23
N GLU A 81 -35.04 8.84 2.18
CA GLU A 81 -36.31 9.03 2.90
C GLU A 81 -37.45 9.27 1.92
N LYS A 82 -37.27 10.18 0.95
CA LYS A 82 -38.30 10.44 -0.04
C LYS A 82 -38.57 9.23 -0.95
N ALA A 83 -37.52 8.51 -1.34
CA ALA A 83 -37.67 7.27 -2.11
C ALA A 83 -38.46 6.20 -1.35
N ILE A 84 -38.23 6.06 -0.03
CA ILE A 84 -38.93 5.12 0.86
C ILE A 84 -40.37 5.57 1.10
N GLU A 85 -40.63 6.87 1.25
CA GLU A 85 -41.99 7.43 1.39
C GLU A 85 -42.84 7.10 0.15
N ILE A 86 -42.26 7.23 -1.05
CA ILE A 86 -42.91 6.89 -2.31
C ILE A 86 -43.07 5.37 -2.49
N LYS A 87 -42.02 4.60 -2.15
CA LYS A 87 -41.98 3.14 -2.29
C LYS A 87 -41.56 2.49 -0.97
N PRO A 88 -42.51 2.16 -0.08
CA PRO A 88 -42.20 1.59 1.24
C PRO A 88 -41.48 0.25 1.22
N PHE A 89 -41.66 -0.55 0.16
CA PHE A 89 -40.95 -1.80 -0.09
C PHE A 89 -39.77 -1.56 -1.04
N TYR A 90 -38.69 -0.97 -0.52
CA TYR A 90 -37.49 -0.66 -1.30
C TYR A 90 -36.20 -0.99 -0.53
N PRO A 91 -35.80 -2.27 -0.48
CA PRO A 91 -34.69 -2.72 0.37
C PRO A 91 -33.39 -1.94 0.16
N GLN A 92 -33.02 -1.66 -1.09
CA GLN A 92 -31.81 -0.93 -1.44
C GLN A 92 -31.79 0.49 -0.86
N ALA A 93 -32.94 1.14 -0.75
CA ALA A 93 -33.03 2.48 -0.16
C ALA A 93 -32.79 2.44 1.36
N TYR A 94 -33.30 1.42 2.08
CA TYR A 94 -32.99 1.22 3.50
C TYR A 94 -31.50 0.90 3.70
N ILE A 95 -30.93 0.01 2.88
CA ILE A 95 -29.49 -0.34 2.98
C ILE A 95 -28.62 0.91 2.80
N ASN A 96 -28.86 1.69 1.75
CA ASN A 96 -28.04 2.87 1.45
C ASN A 96 -28.29 4.03 2.44
N ARG A 97 -29.50 4.16 2.97
CA ARG A 97 -29.78 5.12 4.05
C ARG A 97 -29.09 4.70 5.35
N GLY A 98 -29.11 3.41 5.68
CA GLY A 98 -28.38 2.84 6.81
C GLY A 98 -26.87 3.08 6.69
N MET A 99 -26.30 2.93 5.50
CA MET A 99 -24.89 3.28 5.22
C MET A 99 -24.62 4.78 5.41
N ALA A 100 -25.53 5.65 4.95
CA ALA A 100 -25.38 7.09 5.15
C ALA A 100 -25.46 7.48 6.64
N TYR A 101 -26.34 6.85 7.41
CA TYR A 101 -26.38 6.99 8.87
C TYR A 101 -25.09 6.48 9.52
N HIS A 102 -24.52 5.38 9.02
CA HIS A 102 -23.28 4.81 9.53
C HIS A 102 -22.11 5.80 9.35
N ASN A 103 -22.01 6.43 8.19
CA ASN A 103 -20.97 7.44 7.92
C ASN A 103 -21.15 8.71 8.77
N LEU A 104 -22.39 9.01 9.20
CA LEU A 104 -22.68 10.05 10.18
C LEU A 104 -22.57 9.58 11.63
N LYS A 105 -22.09 8.36 11.88
CA LYS A 105 -21.95 7.72 13.19
C LYS A 105 -23.27 7.54 13.96
N ASP A 106 -24.42 7.59 13.28
CA ASP A 106 -25.76 7.33 13.85
C ASP A 106 -26.08 5.84 13.76
N TYR A 107 -25.37 5.03 14.55
CA TYR A 107 -25.44 3.58 14.49
C TYR A 107 -26.80 3.01 14.90
N GLU A 108 -27.56 3.71 15.75
CA GLU A 108 -28.91 3.30 16.14
C GLU A 108 -29.86 3.30 14.93
N LYS A 109 -29.83 4.37 14.12
CA LYS A 109 -30.66 4.43 12.91
C LYS A 109 -30.15 3.49 11.83
N THR A 110 -28.83 3.30 11.73
CA THR A 110 -28.24 2.28 10.85
C THR A 110 -28.80 0.90 11.12
N ILE A 111 -28.80 0.46 12.39
CA ILE A 111 -29.29 -0.86 12.78
C ILE A 111 -30.79 -0.99 12.49
N LYS A 112 -31.60 0.05 12.75
CA LYS A 112 -33.03 0.07 12.43
C LYS A 112 -33.27 -0.13 10.92
N ASP A 113 -32.52 0.58 10.08
CA ASP A 113 -32.63 0.45 8.62
C ASP A 113 -32.18 -0.92 8.12
N TYR A 114 -31.10 -1.49 8.67
CA TYR A 114 -30.67 -2.83 8.32
C TYR A 114 -31.62 -3.92 8.81
N ASN A 115 -32.23 -3.76 9.99
CA ASN A 115 -33.31 -4.65 10.44
C ASN A 115 -34.46 -4.65 9.45
N ARG A 116 -34.90 -3.46 9.01
CA ARG A 116 -35.98 -3.33 8.03
C ARG A 116 -35.60 -3.90 6.65
N ALA A 117 -34.35 -3.74 6.22
CA ALA A 117 -33.87 -4.37 4.99
C ALA A 117 -33.89 -5.91 5.07
N LEU A 118 -33.49 -6.49 6.22
CA LEU A 118 -33.50 -7.94 6.45
C LEU A 118 -34.91 -8.53 6.62
N GLU A 119 -35.91 -7.72 7.00
CA GLU A 119 -37.31 -8.16 6.93
C GLU A 119 -37.78 -8.41 5.49
N PHE A 120 -37.19 -7.71 4.51
CA PHE A 120 -37.51 -7.87 3.09
C PHE A 120 -36.64 -8.93 2.40
N ASP A 121 -35.37 -9.04 2.80
CA ASP A 121 -34.40 -9.99 2.25
C ASP A 121 -33.63 -10.66 3.40
N PRO A 122 -34.19 -11.74 4.00
CA PRO A 122 -33.60 -12.38 5.18
C PRO A 122 -32.28 -13.12 4.93
N GLU A 123 -31.91 -13.34 3.66
CA GLU A 123 -30.69 -14.05 3.24
C GLU A 123 -29.63 -13.09 2.68
N ASN A 124 -29.76 -11.79 2.94
CA ASN A 124 -28.77 -10.82 2.48
C ASN A 124 -27.50 -10.81 3.35
N GLU A 125 -26.47 -11.54 2.90
CA GLU A 125 -25.16 -11.62 3.55
C GLU A 125 -24.56 -10.25 3.86
N SER A 126 -24.58 -9.33 2.90
CA SER A 126 -23.90 -8.05 3.03
C SER A 126 -24.58 -7.14 4.07
N VAL A 127 -25.90 -7.26 4.23
CA VAL A 127 -26.63 -6.52 5.27
C VAL A 127 -26.32 -7.07 6.67
N TYR A 128 -26.22 -8.39 6.84
CA TYR A 128 -25.74 -8.94 8.12
C TYR A 128 -24.32 -8.49 8.44
N ASN A 129 -23.41 -8.53 7.47
CA ASN A 129 -22.04 -8.04 7.65
C ASN A 129 -22.04 -6.55 8.08
N ASN A 130 -22.78 -5.69 7.37
CA ASN A 130 -22.79 -4.25 7.67
C ASN A 130 -23.50 -3.93 8.99
N ARG A 131 -24.55 -4.68 9.36
CA ARG A 131 -25.18 -4.55 10.69
C ARG A 131 -24.24 -5.00 11.81
N GLY A 132 -23.45 -6.04 11.57
CA GLY A 132 -22.38 -6.46 12.48
C GLY A 132 -21.35 -5.35 12.73
N ILE A 133 -20.93 -4.64 11.68
CA ILE A 133 -20.00 -3.49 11.81
C ILE A 133 -20.63 -2.39 12.68
N ALA A 134 -21.89 -2.04 12.42
CA ALA A 134 -22.60 -1.02 13.20
C ALA A 134 -22.77 -1.40 14.68
N LYS A 135 -23.06 -2.68 14.98
CA LYS A 135 -23.14 -3.19 16.36
C LYS A 135 -21.79 -3.19 17.06
N LEU A 136 -20.72 -3.56 16.36
CA LEU A 136 -19.36 -3.52 16.89
C LEU A 136 -18.96 -2.08 17.26
N ALA A 137 -19.32 -1.11 16.43
CA ALA A 137 -19.13 0.32 16.72
C ALA A 137 -19.92 0.79 17.97
N GLN A 138 -21.08 0.19 18.25
CA GLN A 138 -21.84 0.40 19.49
C GLN A 138 -21.32 -0.41 20.68
N LYS A 139 -20.18 -1.10 20.55
CA LYS A 139 -19.60 -1.99 21.57
C LYS A 139 -20.46 -3.24 21.86
N ASP A 140 -21.47 -3.54 21.02
CA ASP A 140 -22.22 -4.81 21.04
C ASP A 140 -21.45 -5.89 20.27
N ILE A 141 -20.40 -6.40 20.91
CA ILE A 141 -19.48 -7.38 20.33
C ILE A 141 -20.18 -8.72 20.07
N GLU A 142 -21.01 -9.17 21.01
CA GLU A 142 -21.73 -10.45 20.91
C GLU A 142 -22.74 -10.41 19.76
N GLY A 143 -23.54 -9.34 19.66
CA GLY A 143 -24.50 -9.15 18.59
C GLY A 143 -23.84 -8.97 17.22
N ALA A 144 -22.63 -8.40 17.16
CA ALA A 144 -21.84 -8.32 15.94
C ALA A 144 -21.37 -9.71 15.48
N ILE A 145 -20.82 -10.52 16.40
CA ILE A 145 -20.39 -11.90 16.11
C ILE A 145 -21.57 -12.76 15.65
N GLU A 146 -22.75 -12.60 16.25
CA GLU A 146 -23.97 -13.31 15.80
C GLU A 146 -24.33 -12.96 14.36
N ASP A 147 -24.27 -11.68 13.99
CA ASP A 147 -24.55 -11.23 12.63
C ASP A 147 -23.50 -11.72 11.63
N TYR A 148 -22.21 -11.70 11.97
CA TYR A 148 -21.18 -12.30 11.13
C TYR A 148 -21.34 -13.81 10.98
N ASN A 149 -21.78 -14.51 12.04
CA ASN A 149 -22.10 -15.94 11.95
C ASN A 149 -23.25 -16.20 10.98
N LYS A 150 -24.30 -15.37 10.98
CA LYS A 150 -25.39 -15.45 10.00
C LYS A 150 -24.91 -15.17 8.58
N ALA A 151 -24.10 -14.12 8.39
CA ALA A 151 -23.48 -13.80 7.11
C ALA A 151 -22.66 -14.98 6.56
N LEU A 152 -21.86 -15.63 7.40
CA LEU A 152 -21.03 -16.78 7.02
C LEU A 152 -21.81 -18.08 6.86
N LYS A 153 -22.99 -18.20 7.47
CA LYS A 153 -23.92 -19.30 7.18
C LYS A 153 -24.51 -19.18 5.78
N ILE A 154 -24.78 -17.95 5.33
CA ILE A 154 -25.29 -17.65 3.98
C ILE A 154 -24.17 -17.80 2.95
N ASN A 155 -23.00 -17.18 3.20
CA ASN A 155 -21.82 -17.28 2.34
C ASN A 155 -20.57 -17.64 3.16
N PRO A 156 -20.22 -18.95 3.24
CA PRO A 156 -19.05 -19.41 3.97
C PRO A 156 -17.71 -18.87 3.46
N LYS A 157 -17.67 -18.35 2.23
CA LYS A 157 -16.46 -17.83 1.58
C LYS A 157 -16.37 -16.29 1.62
N SER A 158 -17.26 -15.61 2.35
CA SER A 158 -17.19 -14.16 2.49
C SER A 158 -15.95 -13.74 3.28
N THR A 159 -14.93 -13.26 2.56
CA THR A 159 -13.70 -12.76 3.19
C THR A 159 -13.94 -11.54 4.07
N HIS A 160 -14.90 -10.67 3.72
CA HIS A 160 -15.28 -9.52 4.54
C HIS A 160 -15.86 -9.96 5.88
N ALA A 161 -16.84 -10.88 5.88
CA ALA A 161 -17.44 -11.37 7.11
C ALA A 161 -16.44 -12.15 7.98
N LEU A 162 -15.53 -12.94 7.38
CA LEU A 162 -14.47 -13.62 8.12
C LEU A 162 -13.50 -12.64 8.77
N MET A 163 -13.03 -11.62 8.04
CA MET A 163 -12.15 -10.59 8.60
C MET A 163 -12.82 -9.80 9.72
N ASN A 164 -14.04 -9.33 9.50
CA ASN A 164 -14.77 -8.55 10.50
C ASN A 164 -15.09 -9.38 11.76
N ARG A 165 -15.43 -10.66 11.60
CA ARG A 165 -15.60 -11.58 12.73
C ARG A 165 -14.29 -11.82 13.46
N SER A 166 -13.17 -11.92 12.75
CA SER A 166 -11.85 -12.06 13.37
C SER A 166 -11.49 -10.84 14.23
N ASN A 167 -11.78 -9.63 13.76
CA ASN A 167 -11.58 -8.40 14.52
C ASN A 167 -12.47 -8.37 15.77
N ALA A 168 -13.77 -8.67 15.63
CA ALA A 168 -14.68 -8.75 16.78
C ALA A 168 -14.25 -9.81 17.81
N LYS A 169 -13.75 -10.96 17.34
CA LYS A 169 -13.21 -12.01 18.21
C LYS A 169 -11.96 -11.57 18.96
N ILE A 170 -11.06 -10.84 18.32
CA ILE A 170 -9.88 -10.26 18.98
C ILE A 170 -10.30 -9.34 20.12
N VAL A 171 -11.27 -8.45 19.88
CA VAL A 171 -11.82 -7.56 20.92
C VAL A 171 -12.44 -8.37 22.07
N SER A 172 -13.14 -9.46 21.77
CA SER A 172 -13.65 -10.39 22.79
C SER A 172 -12.59 -11.30 23.42
N SER A 173 -11.30 -11.11 23.12
CA SER A 173 -10.17 -11.93 23.55
C SER A 173 -10.17 -13.39 23.06
N ASP A 174 -11.01 -13.76 22.10
CA ASP A 174 -10.96 -15.06 21.38
C ASP A 174 -9.93 -15.01 20.24
N ILE A 175 -8.66 -14.87 20.60
CA ILE A 175 -7.56 -14.72 19.63
C ILE A 175 -7.41 -15.98 18.75
N ARG A 176 -7.61 -17.17 19.33
CA ARG A 176 -7.53 -18.44 18.59
C ARG A 176 -8.66 -18.57 17.57
N GLY A 177 -9.88 -18.14 17.92
CA GLY A 177 -10.99 -18.09 16.99
C GLY A 177 -10.78 -17.10 15.86
N ALA A 178 -10.11 -15.97 16.12
CA ALA A 178 -9.75 -14.98 15.10
C ALA A 178 -8.71 -15.53 14.11
N ILE A 179 -7.67 -16.21 14.59
CA ILE A 179 -6.66 -16.85 13.74
C ILE A 179 -7.29 -17.91 12.82
N ARG A 180 -8.28 -18.67 13.30
CA ARG A 180 -9.02 -19.64 12.47
C ARG A 180 -9.76 -18.95 11.32
N ASP A 181 -10.41 -17.82 11.59
CA ASP A 181 -11.10 -17.05 10.56
C ASP A 181 -10.12 -16.48 9.54
N LEU A 182 -8.99 -15.92 10.00
CA LEU A 182 -7.94 -15.38 9.13
C LEU A 182 -7.25 -16.47 8.29
N ASN A 183 -7.07 -17.67 8.82
CA ASN A 183 -6.61 -18.82 8.04
C ASN A 183 -7.59 -19.15 6.90
N GLN A 184 -8.89 -19.09 7.15
CA GLN A 184 -9.89 -19.28 6.08
C GLN A 184 -9.81 -18.17 5.03
N VAL A 185 -9.63 -16.90 5.45
CA VAL A 185 -9.42 -15.79 4.52
C VAL A 185 -8.22 -16.05 3.61
N ILE A 186 -7.10 -16.50 4.17
CA ILE A 186 -5.87 -16.80 3.42
C ILE A 186 -6.04 -18.00 2.49
N ILE A 187 -6.78 -19.03 2.89
CA ILE A 187 -7.13 -20.15 1.99
C ILE A 187 -7.97 -19.67 0.80
N ILE A 188 -8.89 -18.72 1.02
CA ILE A 188 -9.76 -18.19 -0.04
C ILE A 188 -9.01 -17.18 -0.92
N ARG A 189 -8.16 -16.33 -0.32
CA ARG A 189 -7.36 -15.30 -0.98
C ARG A 189 -5.91 -15.36 -0.50
N PRO A 190 -5.07 -16.20 -1.13
CA PRO A 190 -3.68 -16.41 -0.70
C PRO A 190 -2.79 -15.16 -0.77
N HIS A 191 -3.09 -14.23 -1.68
CA HIS A 191 -2.30 -13.00 -1.89
C HIS A 191 -2.91 -11.77 -1.21
N TYR A 192 -3.62 -11.96 -0.09
CA TYR A 192 -4.31 -10.86 0.58
C TYR A 192 -3.50 -10.33 1.78
N ALA A 193 -2.65 -9.34 1.53
CA ALA A 193 -1.72 -8.76 2.51
C ALA A 193 -2.37 -8.44 3.87
N ALA A 194 -3.53 -7.77 3.87
CA ALA A 194 -4.24 -7.39 5.10
C ALA A 194 -4.62 -8.59 5.99
N ALA A 195 -4.87 -9.78 5.41
CA ALA A 195 -5.16 -10.98 6.18
C ALA A 195 -3.92 -11.50 6.91
N TYR A 196 -2.74 -11.39 6.30
CA TYR A 196 -1.47 -11.71 6.95
C TYR A 196 -1.13 -10.69 8.03
N LEU A 197 -1.31 -9.39 7.76
CA LEU A 197 -1.12 -8.33 8.77
C LEU A 197 -1.95 -8.60 10.03
N ASN A 198 -3.26 -8.85 9.86
CA ASN A 198 -4.17 -9.10 10.97
C ASN A 198 -3.88 -10.43 11.69
N ARG A 199 -3.41 -11.46 10.96
CA ARG A 199 -3.01 -12.74 11.58
C ARG A 199 -1.69 -12.61 12.34
N GLY A 200 -0.75 -11.82 11.83
CA GLY A 200 0.48 -11.45 12.51
C GLY A 200 0.19 -10.74 13.82
N LEU A 201 -0.72 -9.76 13.81
CA LEU A 201 -1.19 -9.07 15.01
C LEU A 201 -1.83 -10.05 16.01
N ALA A 202 -2.72 -10.94 15.55
CA ALA A 202 -3.33 -11.94 16.42
C ALA A 202 -2.31 -12.94 17.01
N ARG A 203 -1.27 -13.31 16.26
CA ARG A 203 -0.19 -14.19 16.74
C ARG A 203 0.74 -13.48 17.71
N PHE A 204 0.98 -12.19 17.50
CA PHE A 204 1.72 -11.35 18.43
C PHE A 204 1.06 -11.30 19.81
N GLU A 205 -0.28 -11.16 19.87
CA GLU A 205 -1.04 -11.21 21.13
C GLU A 205 -0.95 -12.57 21.85
N LEU A 206 -0.66 -13.65 21.13
CA LEU A 206 -0.38 -14.98 21.70
C LEU A 206 1.11 -15.20 22.03
N GLU A 207 1.95 -14.18 21.89
CA GLU A 207 3.40 -14.24 22.02
C GLU A 207 4.06 -15.23 21.03
N ASP A 208 3.37 -15.59 19.94
CA ASP A 208 3.89 -16.42 18.85
C ASP A 208 4.67 -15.54 17.85
N PHE A 209 5.79 -14.99 18.34
CA PHE A 209 6.60 -14.01 17.62
C PHE A 209 7.17 -14.57 16.31
N ALA A 210 7.59 -15.84 16.28
CA ALA A 210 8.15 -16.47 15.09
C ALA A 210 7.12 -16.55 13.95
N SER A 211 5.88 -16.93 14.27
CA SER A 211 4.82 -16.99 13.27
C SER A 211 4.30 -15.59 12.89
N ALA A 212 4.33 -14.63 13.82
CA ALA A 212 4.01 -13.24 13.54
C ALA A 212 4.99 -12.59 12.56
N LEU A 213 6.30 -12.80 12.74
CA LEU A 213 7.34 -12.34 11.79
C LEU A 213 7.07 -12.85 10.38
N ARG A 214 6.83 -14.16 10.22
CA ARG A 214 6.51 -14.77 8.93
C ARG A 214 5.28 -14.15 8.28
N ASP A 215 4.25 -13.85 9.06
CA ASP A 215 3.06 -13.20 8.54
C ASP A 215 3.33 -11.75 8.11
N TYR A 216 4.13 -10.99 8.87
CA TYR A 216 4.51 -9.65 8.46
C TYR A 216 5.42 -9.64 7.22
N ASP A 217 6.34 -10.60 7.11
CA ASP A 217 7.17 -10.78 5.91
C ASP A 217 6.31 -11.07 4.68
N GLN A 218 5.32 -11.95 4.80
CA GLN A 218 4.36 -12.21 3.72
C GLN A 218 3.50 -11.00 3.39
N CYS A 219 3.06 -10.23 4.40
CA CYS A 219 2.34 -8.98 4.18
C CYS A 219 3.20 -7.97 3.40
N ILE A 220 4.47 -7.81 3.76
CA ILE A 220 5.41 -6.90 3.10
C ILE A 220 5.71 -7.38 1.68
N ASN A 221 5.82 -8.70 1.45
CA ASN A 221 6.01 -9.26 0.12
C ASN A 221 4.84 -8.91 -0.82
N PHE A 222 3.60 -9.02 -0.32
CA PHE A 222 2.41 -8.72 -1.12
C PHE A 222 2.06 -7.23 -1.20
N ASP A 223 2.42 -6.45 -0.18
CA ASP A 223 2.23 -5.00 -0.13
C ASP A 223 3.50 -4.31 0.42
N PRO A 224 4.50 -4.06 -0.43
CA PRO A 224 5.76 -3.45 -0.03
C PRO A 224 5.63 -1.98 0.43
N LYS A 225 4.47 -1.36 0.21
CA LYS A 225 4.19 0.02 0.64
C LYS A 225 3.44 0.07 1.97
N ASN A 226 3.23 -1.07 2.63
CA ASN A 226 2.52 -1.16 3.88
C ASN A 226 3.41 -0.72 5.07
N ALA A 227 3.38 0.56 5.40
CA ALA A 227 4.14 1.11 6.53
C ALA A 227 3.83 0.41 7.87
N LEU A 228 2.57 0.01 8.08
CA LEU A 228 2.11 -0.69 9.28
C LEU A 228 2.74 -2.07 9.43
N ALA A 229 2.92 -2.81 8.33
CA ALA A 229 3.58 -4.11 8.36
C ALA A 229 5.05 -3.99 8.77
N PHE A 230 5.77 -2.97 8.29
CA PHE A 230 7.14 -2.68 8.73
C PHE A 230 7.18 -2.28 10.20
N ASN A 231 6.34 -1.34 10.65
CA ASN A 231 6.27 -0.94 12.05
C ASN A 231 6.01 -2.17 12.94
N ASN A 232 5.01 -2.99 12.59
CA ASN A 232 4.65 -4.18 13.35
C ASN A 232 5.72 -5.28 13.34
N ARG A 233 6.43 -5.49 12.22
CA ARG A 233 7.59 -6.39 12.19
C ARG A 233 8.73 -5.87 13.09
N GLY A 234 8.98 -4.57 13.05
CA GLY A 234 9.97 -3.90 13.90
C GLY A 234 9.66 -4.08 15.38
N ILE A 235 8.39 -4.01 15.79
CA ILE A 235 7.94 -4.30 17.16
C ILE A 235 8.29 -5.71 17.58
N VAL A 236 8.04 -6.71 16.72
CA VAL A 236 8.37 -8.11 17.05
C VAL A 236 9.87 -8.28 17.22
N LYS A 237 10.67 -7.70 16.32
CA LYS A 237 12.14 -7.69 16.43
C LYS A 237 12.61 -7.01 17.70
N HIS A 238 12.00 -5.88 18.08
CA HIS A 238 12.27 -5.19 19.33
C HIS A 238 12.01 -6.09 20.55
N LYS A 239 10.89 -6.84 20.56
CA LYS A 239 10.57 -7.80 21.62
C LYS A 239 11.56 -8.98 21.68
N LEU A 240 12.13 -9.34 20.55
CA LEU A 240 13.20 -10.35 20.43
C LEU A 240 14.60 -9.77 20.64
N GLU A 241 14.70 -8.51 21.08
CA GLU A 241 15.96 -7.78 21.33
C GLU A 241 16.84 -7.55 20.08
N ASP A 242 16.30 -7.76 18.89
CA ASP A 242 16.90 -7.34 17.61
C ASP A 242 16.60 -5.85 17.37
N TYR A 243 17.26 -5.00 18.15
CA TYR A 243 17.05 -3.54 18.09
C TYR A 243 17.56 -2.92 16.79
N GLU A 244 18.59 -3.50 16.16
CA GLU A 244 19.14 -3.01 14.89
C GLU A 244 18.17 -3.29 13.74
N GLY A 245 17.69 -4.53 13.62
CA GLY A 245 16.67 -4.90 12.64
C GLY A 245 15.34 -4.17 12.86
N ALA A 246 14.98 -3.89 14.12
CA ALA A 246 13.81 -3.08 14.44
C ALA A 246 13.96 -1.63 13.94
N ILE A 247 15.12 -0.98 14.14
CA ILE A 247 15.38 0.38 13.64
C ILE A 247 15.27 0.44 12.12
N MET A 248 15.80 -0.55 11.39
CA MET A 248 15.69 -0.61 9.93
C MET A 248 14.22 -0.67 9.48
N ASP A 249 13.40 -1.47 10.16
CA ASP A 249 11.98 -1.59 9.88
C ASP A 249 11.22 -0.29 10.21
N TYR A 250 11.53 0.37 11.33
CA TYR A 250 10.93 1.67 11.65
C TYR A 250 11.36 2.77 10.66
N ASP A 251 12.62 2.77 10.22
CA ASP A 251 13.10 3.70 9.20
C ASP A 251 12.35 3.51 7.88
N MET A 252 12.09 2.26 7.47
CA MET A 252 11.26 1.98 6.30
C MET A 252 9.81 2.41 6.50
N ALA A 253 9.21 2.11 7.66
CA ALA A 253 7.85 2.55 7.99
C ALA A 253 7.71 4.09 7.89
N LEU A 254 8.70 4.83 8.39
CA LEU A 254 8.74 6.29 8.35
C LEU A 254 9.06 6.87 6.96
N ARG A 255 9.79 6.15 6.12
CA ARG A 255 9.95 6.51 4.69
C ARG A 255 8.63 6.40 3.94
N LEU A 256 7.84 5.37 4.25
CA LEU A 256 6.55 5.11 3.61
C LEU A 256 5.44 6.02 4.16
N ASN A 257 5.41 6.23 5.48
CA ASN A 257 4.49 7.13 6.16
C ASN A 257 5.25 8.01 7.18
N PRO A 258 5.64 9.24 6.79
CA PRO A 258 6.34 10.18 7.67
C PRO A 258 5.52 10.71 8.85
N GLU A 259 4.21 10.49 8.87
CA GLU A 259 3.28 10.96 9.92
C GLU A 259 2.98 9.87 10.97
N MET A 260 3.59 8.69 10.83
CA MET A 260 3.39 7.56 11.73
C MET A 260 4.06 7.78 13.10
N ALA A 261 3.30 8.32 14.05
CA ALA A 261 3.78 8.65 15.40
C ALA A 261 4.32 7.42 16.17
N SER A 262 3.65 6.28 16.03
CA SER A 262 4.03 4.98 16.63
C SER A 262 5.45 4.55 16.21
N ALA A 263 5.79 4.70 14.93
CA ALA A 263 7.08 4.30 14.40
C ALA A 263 8.21 5.21 14.91
N TYR A 264 7.98 6.52 15.04
CA TYR A 264 8.93 7.40 15.72
C TYR A 264 9.14 7.00 17.18
N PHE A 265 8.06 6.75 17.92
CA PHE A 265 8.13 6.33 19.32
C PHE A 265 8.91 5.02 19.48
N ASN A 266 8.59 4.03 18.67
CA ASN A 266 9.23 2.71 18.69
C ASN A 266 10.71 2.78 18.28
N ARG A 267 11.04 3.60 17.27
CA ARG A 267 12.43 3.87 16.86
C ARG A 267 13.22 4.59 17.96
N ALA A 268 12.61 5.57 18.62
CA ALA A 268 13.22 6.27 19.75
C ALA A 268 13.59 5.30 20.87
N MET A 269 12.65 4.40 21.23
CA MET A 269 12.90 3.37 22.24
C MET A 269 14.08 2.46 21.87
N ALA A 270 14.13 1.97 20.62
CA ALA A 270 15.22 1.11 20.17
C ALA A 270 16.57 1.85 20.17
N ARG A 271 16.60 3.11 19.70
CA ARG A 271 17.81 3.96 19.70
C ARG A 271 18.29 4.29 21.12
N GLU A 272 17.37 4.56 22.05
CA GLU A 272 17.68 4.81 23.47
C GLU A 272 18.35 3.60 24.13
N ILE A 273 17.84 2.38 23.88
CA ILE A 273 18.42 1.14 24.39
C ILE A 273 19.85 0.95 23.88
N LEU A 274 20.08 1.23 22.58
CA LEU A 274 21.39 1.16 21.95
C LEU A 274 22.29 2.38 22.23
N LYS A 275 21.80 3.39 22.97
CA LYS A 275 22.49 4.66 23.23
C LYS A 275 22.94 5.40 21.96
N ARG A 276 22.16 5.29 20.87
CA ARG A 276 22.39 6.01 19.62
C ARG A 276 21.85 7.44 19.73
N PRO A 277 22.48 8.46 19.14
CA PRO A 277 21.97 9.82 19.17
C PRO A 277 20.66 9.96 18.36
N GLY A 278 19.82 10.92 18.72
CA GLY A 278 18.62 11.30 17.95
C GLY A 278 17.29 10.72 18.44
N PHE A 279 17.30 9.89 19.49
CA PHE A 279 16.06 9.36 20.08
C PHE A 279 15.20 10.44 20.74
N GLU A 280 15.80 11.50 21.30
CA GLU A 280 15.07 12.60 21.91
C GLU A 280 14.24 13.37 20.86
N ASN A 281 14.80 13.52 19.65
CA ASN A 281 14.08 14.13 18.54
C ASN A 281 12.90 13.25 18.09
N ASP A 282 13.11 11.94 18.01
CA ASP A 282 12.05 10.99 17.63
C ASP A 282 10.91 10.98 18.66
N TYR A 283 11.22 10.99 19.97
CA TYR A 283 10.19 11.13 21.02
C TYR A 283 9.41 12.45 20.90
N ARG A 284 10.10 13.55 20.62
CA ARG A 284 9.46 14.86 20.44
C ARG A 284 8.53 14.87 19.24
N VAL A 285 8.95 14.30 18.11
CA VAL A 285 8.12 14.21 16.90
C VAL A 285 6.92 13.28 17.13
N ALA A 286 7.11 12.14 17.79
CA ALA A 286 6.01 11.24 18.14
C ALA A 286 4.95 11.94 19.00
N ALA A 287 5.36 12.71 20.01
CA ALA A 287 4.45 13.46 20.87
C ALA A 287 3.74 14.62 20.13
N GLN A 288 4.39 15.23 19.13
CA GLN A 288 3.77 16.26 18.28
C GLN A 288 2.71 15.67 17.35
N LEU A 289 2.98 14.50 16.77
CA LEU A 289 2.06 13.84 15.85
C LEU A 289 0.87 13.21 16.57
N ASN A 290 1.08 12.64 17.76
CA ASN A 290 0.01 12.12 18.58
C ASN A 290 0.31 12.38 20.08
N PRO A 291 -0.48 13.23 20.77
CA PRO A 291 -0.31 13.56 22.18
C PRO A 291 -0.31 12.36 23.13
N GLN A 292 -0.88 11.23 22.72
CA GLN A 292 -0.80 9.98 23.47
C GLN A 292 0.66 9.59 23.72
N PHE A 293 1.59 9.80 22.79
CA PHE A 293 3.00 9.46 22.97
C PHE A 293 3.80 10.49 23.77
N ASP A 294 3.17 11.55 24.28
CA ASP A 294 3.80 12.52 25.18
C ASP A 294 4.10 11.90 26.55
N LEU A 295 5.40 11.72 26.82
CA LEU A 295 5.91 11.13 28.05
C LEU A 295 5.91 12.13 29.23
N GLU A 296 5.82 13.44 28.99
CA GLU A 296 5.84 14.48 30.05
C GLU A 296 4.45 14.72 30.63
N ASN A 297 3.43 14.89 29.79
CA ASN A 297 2.05 15.08 30.25
C ASN A 297 1.55 13.90 31.09
N ARG A 298 1.92 12.65 30.76
CA ARG A 298 1.56 11.48 31.58
C ARG A 298 2.28 11.40 32.93
N LYS A 299 3.46 12.01 33.08
CA LYS A 299 4.12 12.08 34.41
C LYS A 299 3.30 12.93 35.36
N VAL A 300 2.81 14.08 34.87
CA VAL A 300 1.97 15.01 35.63
C VAL A 300 0.65 14.35 36.01
N ASP A 301 -0.03 13.68 35.07
CA ASP A 301 -1.30 12.99 35.33
C ASP A 301 -1.14 11.81 36.30
N ALA A 302 -0.07 11.03 36.17
CA ALA A 302 0.20 9.90 37.06
C ALA A 302 0.64 10.34 38.46
N GLU A 303 1.38 11.45 38.59
CA GLU A 303 1.73 12.06 39.87
C GLU A 303 0.50 12.67 40.55
N GLN A 304 -0.39 13.33 39.80
CA GLN A 304 -1.67 13.80 40.31
C GLN A 304 -2.61 12.66 40.72
N LEU A 305 -2.69 11.58 39.93
CA LEU A 305 -3.47 10.39 40.27
C LEU A 305 -2.90 9.66 41.50
N ALA A 306 -1.57 9.58 41.62
CA ALA A 306 -0.90 9.01 42.79
C ALA A 306 -1.09 9.87 44.05
N GLN A 307 -1.05 11.21 43.92
CA GLN A 307 -1.38 12.14 45.00
C GLN A 307 -2.86 12.04 45.40
N ASN A 308 -3.77 11.89 44.44
CA ASN A 308 -5.20 11.71 44.71
C ASN A 308 -5.49 10.36 45.40
N GLN A 309 -4.79 9.29 45.01
CA GLN A 309 -4.88 7.98 45.69
C GLN A 309 -4.25 8.00 47.09
N GLN A 310 -3.15 8.74 47.29
CA GLN A 310 -2.58 8.96 48.63
C GLN A 310 -3.50 9.80 49.52
N ASN A 311 -4.17 10.82 48.97
CA ASN A 311 -5.16 11.63 49.69
C ASN A 311 -6.43 10.83 50.02
N GLN A 312 -6.86 9.89 49.17
CA GLN A 312 -7.96 8.97 49.48
C GLN A 312 -7.58 7.95 50.57
N ASN A 313 -6.32 7.50 50.61
CA ASN A 313 -5.81 6.63 51.67
C ASN A 313 -5.55 7.36 52.99
N GLN A 314 -5.30 8.68 52.97
CA GLN A 314 -5.24 9.49 54.19
C GLN A 314 -6.63 9.89 54.70
N GLY A 315 -7.64 10.01 53.83
CA GLY A 315 -9.03 10.29 54.20
C GLY A 315 -9.79 9.10 54.83
N SER A 316 -9.19 7.91 54.87
CA SER A 316 -9.86 6.67 55.32
C SER A 316 -9.37 6.12 56.66
N SER A 317 -8.60 6.90 57.43
CA SER A 317 -8.07 6.48 58.75
C SER A 317 -8.47 7.40 59.92
N SER A 318 -9.53 8.18 59.77
CA SER A 318 -10.08 8.98 60.87
C SER A 318 -11.60 8.82 61.01
N GLN A 319 -12.04 7.64 61.48
CA GLN A 319 -13.26 7.54 62.28
C GLN A 319 -13.25 6.28 63.15
N SER A 320 -12.97 6.49 64.45
CA SER A 320 -13.31 5.69 65.67
C SER A 320 -12.12 5.82 66.63
N GLY A 321 -12.09 6.66 67.66
CA GLY A 321 -13.04 6.85 68.74
C GLY A 321 -12.36 7.66 69.84
N SER A 322 -13.15 8.53 70.47
CA SER A 322 -12.84 9.53 71.50
C SER A 322 -12.04 9.06 72.73
N ASN A 323 -11.12 9.89 73.24
CA ASN A 323 -11.29 10.54 74.56
C ASN A 323 -10.16 11.51 74.99
N GLN A 324 -10.61 12.65 75.53
CA GLN A 324 -10.07 13.42 76.66
C GLN A 324 -8.77 14.26 76.55
N LYS A 325 -9.04 15.58 76.65
CA LYS A 325 -8.50 16.56 77.62
C LYS A 325 -7.10 17.18 77.42
N GLN A 326 -7.18 18.53 77.48
CA GLN A 326 -6.30 19.47 78.18
C GLN A 326 -4.89 19.68 77.58
N ASN A 327 -4.66 20.85 76.98
CA ASN A 327 -4.23 22.13 77.58
C ASN A 327 -2.70 22.27 77.59
N THR A 328 -2.28 23.53 77.39
CA THR A 328 -0.97 24.15 77.65
C THR A 328 0.20 23.82 76.70
N THR A 329 0.68 24.77 75.90
CA THR A 329 1.59 25.92 76.14
C THR A 329 3.08 25.55 76.07
N GLN A 330 3.80 26.32 75.25
CA GLN A 330 5.13 26.89 75.48
C GLN A 330 6.41 26.04 75.35
N GLN A 331 7.25 26.55 74.42
CA GLN A 331 8.63 27.02 74.64
C GLN A 331 9.80 26.02 74.83
N ASN A 332 10.73 26.19 73.89
CA ASN A 332 12.15 26.55 74.07
C ASN A 332 13.21 25.52 74.51
N ASN A 333 14.33 25.73 73.81
CA ASN A 333 15.73 25.69 74.24
C ASN A 333 16.45 24.34 74.20
N GLN A 334 17.46 24.25 73.32
CA GLN A 334 18.91 24.44 73.59
C GLN A 334 19.43 23.26 74.42
N THR A 335 20.56 22.61 74.17
CA THR A 335 21.89 22.93 73.64
C THR A 335 22.61 21.57 73.64
N GLN A 336 23.63 21.24 72.83
CA GLN A 336 25.04 21.51 73.10
C GLN A 336 25.88 20.67 72.10
N ASN A 337 26.86 21.31 71.47
CA ASN A 337 28.13 20.70 71.03
C ASN A 337 29.17 20.93 72.16
N PRO A 338 30.40 20.36 72.19
CA PRO A 338 31.26 19.85 71.08
C PRO A 338 31.94 18.48 71.42
N THR A 339 32.73 17.78 70.59
CA THR A 339 34.08 18.11 70.08
C THR A 339 34.62 16.95 69.21
N GLN A 340 35.25 17.28 68.06
CA GLN A 340 36.45 16.69 67.40
C GLN A 340 36.63 15.16 67.22
N GLN A 341 36.68 14.64 65.98
CA GLN A 341 37.87 14.53 65.10
C GLN A 341 37.61 13.68 63.82
N ASN A 342 38.03 14.24 62.67
CA ASN A 342 38.62 13.64 61.46
C ASN A 342 37.90 12.59 60.56
N ASN A 343 37.58 13.07 59.35
CA ASN A 343 37.82 12.52 57.99
C ASN A 343 37.39 11.08 57.62
N SER A 344 36.28 10.98 56.89
CA SER A 344 36.16 10.59 55.46
C SER A 344 34.67 10.30 55.21
N GLY A 345 33.94 10.98 54.32
CA GLY A 345 34.29 11.33 52.95
C GLY A 345 33.66 10.32 52.00
N THR A 346 32.38 10.55 51.67
CA THR A 346 31.67 10.04 50.47
C THR A 346 31.63 8.51 50.25
N THR A 347 30.50 7.86 50.57
CA THR A 347 30.10 6.62 49.84
C THR A 347 28.67 6.09 50.07
N LYS A 348 27.85 6.67 50.97
CA LYS A 348 26.51 6.11 51.27
C LYS A 348 25.29 6.87 50.71
N ALA A 349 25.48 8.06 50.13
CA ALA A 349 24.38 8.82 49.51
C ALA A 349 24.14 8.50 48.02
N GLN A 350 25.13 7.89 47.33
CA GLN A 350 25.02 7.56 45.89
C GLN A 350 24.36 6.19 45.62
N GLN A 351 24.30 5.27 46.59
CA GLN A 351 23.69 3.95 46.38
C GLN A 351 22.16 3.91 46.60
N ASN A 352 21.57 4.90 47.27
CA ASN A 352 20.12 4.98 47.46
C ASN A 352 19.41 5.80 46.37
N ASN A 353 20.08 6.76 45.73
CA ASN A 353 19.53 7.46 44.57
C ASN A 353 19.54 6.58 43.31
N SER A 354 20.59 5.77 43.11
CA SER A 354 20.69 4.91 41.90
C SER A 354 19.61 3.82 41.87
N LYS A 355 19.24 3.24 43.04
CA LYS A 355 18.18 2.22 43.13
C LYS A 355 16.78 2.80 42.89
N ASN A 356 16.51 4.03 43.35
CA ASN A 356 15.25 4.72 43.08
C ASN A 356 15.15 5.15 41.61
N GLU A 357 16.25 5.62 41.00
CA GLU A 357 16.31 5.91 39.55
C GLU A 357 16.14 4.64 38.70
N GLU A 358 16.75 3.51 39.08
CA GLU A 358 16.56 2.22 38.40
C GLU A 358 15.12 1.71 38.51
N GLU A 359 14.48 1.82 39.68
CA GLU A 359 13.06 1.45 39.83
C GLU A 359 12.13 2.37 39.03
N ILE A 360 12.39 3.67 39.00
CA ILE A 360 11.63 4.64 38.20
C ILE A 360 11.85 4.36 36.71
N ASN A 361 13.08 4.12 36.28
CA ASN A 361 13.42 3.74 34.91
C ASN A 361 12.79 2.40 34.51
N ASN A 362 12.73 1.43 35.40
CA ASN A 362 12.08 0.14 35.17
C ASN A 362 10.55 0.25 35.11
N ARG A 363 9.92 1.10 35.95
CA ARG A 363 8.49 1.41 35.84
C ARG A 363 8.18 2.18 34.56
N ASN A 364 9.03 3.13 34.17
CA ASN A 364 8.90 3.88 32.92
C ASN A 364 9.06 2.95 31.70
N ARG A 365 10.01 2.01 31.73
CA ARG A 365 10.17 0.96 30.71
C ARG A 365 8.92 0.08 30.59
N ARG A 366 8.37 -0.40 31.71
CA ARG A 366 7.13 -1.19 31.73
C ARG A 366 5.90 -0.42 31.22
N ARG A 367 5.88 0.91 31.36
CA ARG A 367 4.81 1.79 30.87
C ARG A 367 4.93 2.06 29.37
N ARG A 368 6.16 2.19 28.85
CA ARG A 368 6.45 2.35 27.41
C ARG A 368 6.11 1.08 26.61
N THR A 369 6.28 -0.11 27.19
CA THR A 369 5.99 -1.40 26.53
C THR A 369 4.52 -1.65 26.15
N ASN A 370 3.57 -0.85 26.64
CA ASN A 370 2.14 -0.99 26.31
C ASN A 370 1.70 -0.16 25.09
N LEU A 371 2.57 0.73 24.57
CA LEU A 371 2.26 1.65 23.46
C LEU A 371 2.88 1.19 22.14
N VAL A 372 3.31 -0.06 22.10
CA VAL A 372 4.24 -0.51 21.08
C VAL A 372 3.49 -0.81 19.79
N ILE A 373 2.25 -1.32 19.85
CA ILE A 373 1.48 -1.82 18.70
C ILE A 373 0.57 -0.73 18.13
N GLU A 374 0.62 -0.58 16.80
CA GLU A 374 -0.37 0.18 16.04
C GLU A 374 -1.40 -0.80 15.47
N ASP A 375 -2.64 -0.67 15.95
CA ASP A 375 -3.72 -1.56 15.55
C ASP A 375 -4.29 -1.12 14.20
N SER A 376 -3.83 -1.74 13.12
CA SER A 376 -4.36 -1.53 11.77
C SER A 376 -5.71 -2.21 11.53
N ARG A 377 -6.26 -2.91 12.52
CA ARG A 377 -7.59 -3.53 12.45
C ARG A 377 -8.57 -2.42 12.76
N ASP A 378 -8.88 -1.57 11.79
CA ASP A 378 -9.86 -0.48 11.93
C ASP A 378 -11.13 -0.98 12.63
N LEU A 379 -11.16 -0.78 13.94
CA LEU A 379 -12.37 -0.60 14.72
C LEU A 379 -12.61 0.89 14.65
N PRO A 380 -13.84 1.37 14.37
CA PRO A 380 -14.13 2.78 14.45
C PRO A 380 -13.84 3.23 15.89
N SER A 381 -12.67 3.82 16.11
CA SER A 381 -12.30 4.43 17.36
C SER A 381 -12.79 5.88 17.31
N GLU A 382 -13.48 6.24 18.38
CA GLU A 382 -13.80 7.62 18.70
C GLU A 382 -12.46 8.34 18.89
N GLU A 383 -12.16 9.31 18.00
CA GLU A 383 -11.07 10.30 18.06
C GLU A 383 -10.08 10.21 16.87
N GLU A 384 -10.54 10.60 15.68
CA GLU A 384 -9.69 11.41 14.79
C GLU A 384 -10.54 12.55 14.22
N GLU A 385 -10.09 13.76 14.53
CA GLU A 385 -10.57 15.01 13.97
C GLU A 385 -10.26 15.04 12.47
N ILE A 386 -11.23 15.52 11.71
CA ILE A 386 -11.21 15.64 10.26
C ILE A 386 -10.14 16.68 9.87
N ASP A 387 -9.12 16.26 9.12
CA ASP A 387 -8.39 17.20 8.27
C ASP A 387 -8.94 17.16 6.84
N ASP A 388 -9.43 18.32 6.43
CA ASP A 388 -10.17 18.60 5.23
C ASP A 388 -9.17 18.89 4.09
N GLY A 389 -8.55 17.83 3.57
CA GLY A 389 -7.47 17.91 2.58
C GLY A 389 -7.89 17.42 1.19
N ARG A 390 -8.46 18.29 0.36
CA ARG A 390 -8.67 18.05 -1.08
C ARG A 390 -7.39 17.55 -1.75
N VAL A 391 -7.34 16.28 -2.15
CA VAL A 391 -6.37 15.79 -3.15
C VAL A 391 -7.10 15.61 -4.48
N GLN A 392 -7.44 16.73 -5.11
CA GLN A 392 -7.68 16.76 -6.54
C GLN A 392 -6.31 16.80 -7.24
N ASN A 393 -6.09 15.85 -8.16
CA ASN A 393 -4.99 15.80 -9.13
C ASN A 393 -3.59 15.58 -8.53
N LYS A 394 -3.27 14.34 -8.11
CA LYS A 394 -1.88 13.85 -8.19
C LYS A 394 -1.67 13.30 -9.59
N ASN A 395 -0.80 13.96 -10.38
CA ASN A 395 -0.20 13.35 -11.57
C ASN A 395 0.56 12.10 -11.11
N ILE A 396 -0.02 10.92 -11.33
CA ILE A 396 0.67 9.66 -11.06
C ILE A 396 1.43 9.30 -12.32
N VAL A 397 2.70 9.67 -12.26
CA VAL A 397 3.88 9.16 -12.97
C VAL A 397 3.76 7.62 -13.01
N ILE A 398 3.46 7.05 -14.21
CA ILE A 398 3.42 5.60 -14.46
C ILE A 398 4.73 5.17 -15.13
N ASP A 399 5.46 4.27 -14.47
CA ASP A 399 6.71 3.71 -14.97
C ASP A 399 6.49 2.61 -16.02
N LEU A 400 7.35 2.58 -17.03
CA LEU A 400 7.45 1.48 -17.99
C LEU A 400 7.99 0.20 -17.30
N GLN A 401 7.60 -0.97 -17.80
CA GLN A 401 8.26 -2.22 -17.42
C GLN A 401 9.74 -2.19 -17.83
N PRO A 402 10.66 -2.54 -16.93
CA PRO A 402 12.09 -2.39 -17.14
C PRO A 402 12.64 -3.38 -18.17
N ILE A 403 13.85 -3.09 -18.67
CA ILE A 403 14.57 -3.95 -19.62
C ILE A 403 14.83 -5.35 -19.04
N PHE A 404 14.93 -6.34 -19.93
CA PHE A 404 15.34 -7.69 -19.59
C PHE A 404 16.85 -7.81 -19.56
N ILE A 405 17.40 -8.32 -18.46
CA ILE A 405 18.83 -8.55 -18.23
C ILE A 405 19.10 -10.03 -17.97
N ILE A 406 20.38 -10.42 -18.01
CA ILE A 406 20.78 -11.74 -17.52
C ILE A 406 20.56 -11.76 -16.01
N SER A 407 19.97 -12.85 -15.53
CA SER A 407 19.54 -13.09 -14.16
C SER A 407 19.84 -14.56 -13.81
N ALA A 408 19.62 -14.98 -12.57
CA ALA A 408 19.81 -16.38 -12.18
C ALA A 408 18.76 -16.88 -11.18
N PHE A 409 18.50 -18.18 -11.18
CA PHE A 409 17.58 -18.84 -10.25
C PHE A 409 18.02 -20.27 -9.93
N GLU A 410 17.67 -20.76 -8.75
CA GLU A 410 17.92 -22.15 -8.37
C GLU A 410 17.07 -23.13 -9.19
N LYS A 411 17.68 -24.24 -9.62
CA LYS A 411 17.02 -25.29 -10.42
C LYS A 411 15.73 -25.86 -9.79
N ASN A 412 15.61 -25.77 -8.47
CA ASN A 412 14.46 -26.29 -7.70
C ASN A 412 13.63 -25.19 -7.02
N ALA A 413 13.94 -23.91 -7.27
CA ALA A 413 13.15 -22.82 -6.71
C ALA A 413 11.80 -22.73 -7.42
N VAL A 414 10.72 -22.91 -6.66
CA VAL A 414 9.36 -22.61 -7.14
C VAL A 414 9.12 -21.12 -6.90
N ASP A 415 9.61 -20.31 -7.82
CA ASP A 415 9.35 -18.88 -7.80
C ASP A 415 8.04 -18.60 -8.57
N TYR A 416 6.93 -18.45 -7.84
CA TYR A 416 5.63 -18.11 -8.42
C TYR A 416 5.58 -16.67 -8.96
N ASP A 417 6.58 -15.84 -8.67
CA ASP A 417 6.68 -14.45 -9.10
C ASP A 417 7.53 -14.28 -10.37
N ARG A 418 8.26 -15.31 -10.85
CA ARG A 418 9.06 -15.26 -12.09
C ARG A 418 8.41 -16.09 -13.20
N PHE A 419 7.68 -15.42 -14.10
CA PHE A 419 7.34 -16.03 -15.38
C PHE A 419 8.63 -16.16 -16.21
N GLN A 420 9.06 -17.39 -16.45
CA GLN A 420 10.31 -17.66 -17.17
C GLN A 420 10.02 -17.85 -18.66
N TYR A 421 10.51 -16.92 -19.46
CA TYR A 421 10.50 -17.10 -20.90
C TYR A 421 11.67 -17.98 -21.31
N TYR A 422 11.37 -19.05 -22.05
CA TYR A 422 12.35 -20.01 -22.51
C TYR A 422 13.39 -19.35 -23.44
N ASN A 423 14.67 -19.62 -23.22
CA ASN A 423 15.75 -19.16 -24.09
C ASN A 423 16.80 -20.23 -24.36
N ILE A 424 16.81 -20.73 -25.59
CA ILE A 424 17.71 -21.81 -26.01
C ILE A 424 19.20 -21.47 -25.87
N ALA A 425 19.60 -20.20 -26.08
CA ALA A 425 21.00 -19.82 -26.04
C ALA A 425 21.53 -19.77 -24.59
N ILE A 426 20.68 -19.42 -23.63
CA ILE A 426 21.03 -19.46 -22.21
C ILE A 426 20.99 -20.89 -21.67
N ASP A 427 20.04 -21.70 -22.12
CA ASP A 427 19.98 -23.11 -21.73
C ASP A 427 21.19 -23.90 -22.22
N GLU A 428 21.67 -23.67 -23.45
CA GLU A 428 22.92 -24.26 -23.94
C GLU A 428 24.14 -23.86 -23.08
N LEU A 429 24.18 -22.62 -22.59
CA LEU A 429 25.23 -22.15 -21.68
C LEU A 429 25.13 -22.82 -20.30
N ASN A 430 23.91 -22.96 -19.78
CA ASN A 430 23.62 -23.64 -18.52
C ASN A 430 24.03 -25.12 -18.58
N GLU A 431 23.65 -25.83 -19.64
CA GLU A 431 23.99 -27.25 -19.81
C GLU A 431 25.50 -27.46 -19.99
N LYS A 432 26.16 -26.62 -20.79
CA LYS A 432 27.60 -26.77 -21.08
C LYS A 432 28.49 -26.53 -19.86
N ASN A 433 28.10 -25.61 -18.98
CA ASN A 433 28.90 -25.25 -17.80
C ASN A 433 28.35 -25.85 -16.49
N ASN A 434 27.17 -26.49 -16.54
CA ASN A 434 26.47 -27.04 -15.38
C ASN A 434 26.30 -26.00 -14.26
N TYR A 435 25.73 -24.84 -14.61
CA TYR A 435 25.53 -23.75 -13.67
C TYR A 435 24.48 -24.09 -12.59
N ASP A 436 24.80 -23.68 -11.37
CA ASP A 436 23.89 -23.68 -10.22
C ASP A 436 24.26 -22.47 -9.34
N PRO A 437 23.43 -21.41 -9.28
CA PRO A 437 22.11 -21.26 -9.91
C PRO A 437 22.16 -21.18 -11.45
N LEU A 438 21.06 -21.54 -12.11
CA LEU A 438 20.90 -21.47 -13.57
C LEU A 438 20.75 -20.02 -14.03
N LEU A 439 21.40 -19.66 -15.14
CA LEU A 439 21.23 -18.37 -15.79
C LEU A 439 19.86 -18.31 -16.49
N THR A 440 19.28 -17.11 -16.54
CA THR A 440 18.03 -16.82 -17.26
C THR A 440 18.02 -15.38 -17.76
N ILE A 441 16.98 -14.98 -18.49
CA ILE A 441 16.74 -13.59 -18.87
C ILE A 441 15.45 -13.12 -18.19
N SER A 442 15.56 -12.09 -17.37
CA SER A 442 14.45 -11.54 -16.60
C SER A 442 14.57 -10.02 -16.47
N ASN A 443 13.44 -9.36 -16.25
CA ASN A 443 13.35 -7.95 -15.91
C ASN A 443 13.44 -7.69 -14.38
N LYS A 444 13.71 -8.74 -13.59
CA LYS A 444 13.92 -8.66 -12.13
C LYS A 444 15.40 -8.85 -11.76
N PRO A 445 15.97 -8.00 -10.88
CA PRO A 445 17.32 -8.17 -10.36
C PRO A 445 17.41 -9.39 -9.43
N VAL A 446 18.64 -9.88 -9.19
CA VAL A 446 18.92 -11.04 -8.34
C VAL A 446 20.05 -10.71 -7.38
N ASP A 447 19.72 -10.69 -6.09
CA ASP A 447 20.67 -10.34 -5.02
C ASP A 447 21.12 -11.56 -4.20
N GLU A 448 20.46 -12.71 -4.35
CA GLU A 448 20.58 -13.87 -3.46
C GLU A 448 21.88 -14.69 -3.65
N TYR A 449 22.60 -14.49 -4.77
CA TYR A 449 23.69 -15.38 -5.20
C TYR A 449 25.01 -14.65 -5.51
N LEU A 450 25.21 -13.43 -4.99
CA LEU A 450 26.40 -12.62 -5.29
C LEU A 450 27.71 -13.36 -5.01
N ASP A 451 27.83 -14.01 -3.84
CA ASP A 451 29.02 -14.79 -3.48
C ASP A 451 29.31 -15.93 -4.47
N VAL A 452 28.27 -16.56 -5.01
CA VAL A 452 28.40 -17.64 -5.99
C VAL A 452 28.87 -17.08 -7.33
N PHE A 453 28.35 -15.93 -7.74
CA PHE A 453 28.78 -15.25 -8.96
C PHE A 453 30.25 -14.81 -8.87
N GLU A 454 30.69 -14.27 -7.73
CA GLU A 454 32.10 -13.91 -7.51
C GLU A 454 33.02 -15.14 -7.63
N ASN A 455 32.60 -16.28 -7.09
CA ASN A 455 33.35 -17.53 -7.25
C ASN A 455 33.43 -17.98 -8.72
N PHE A 456 32.36 -17.78 -9.51
CA PHE A 456 32.41 -18.05 -10.95
C PHE A 456 33.33 -17.07 -11.69
N VAL A 457 33.38 -15.79 -11.30
CA VAL A 457 34.37 -14.83 -11.84
C VAL A 457 35.79 -15.34 -11.61
N LEU A 458 36.12 -15.77 -10.38
CA LEU A 458 37.43 -16.34 -10.06
C LEU A 458 37.72 -17.60 -10.87
N PHE A 459 36.74 -18.48 -11.03
CA PHE A 459 36.87 -19.68 -11.85
C PHE A 459 37.17 -19.37 -13.32
N PHE A 460 36.51 -18.37 -13.89
CA PHE A 460 36.78 -17.96 -15.28
C PHE A 460 38.07 -17.17 -15.43
N ASN A 461 38.54 -16.46 -14.40
CA ASN A 461 39.88 -15.87 -14.38
C ASN A 461 40.96 -16.93 -14.64
N GLU A 462 40.96 -18.00 -13.85
CA GLU A 462 41.91 -19.12 -14.00
C GLU A 462 41.80 -19.80 -15.37
N LYS A 463 40.57 -19.96 -15.89
CA LYS A 463 40.36 -20.54 -17.22
C LYS A 463 40.89 -19.66 -18.35
N ILE A 464 40.80 -18.34 -18.22
CA ILE A 464 41.31 -17.39 -19.22
C ILE A 464 42.84 -17.40 -19.23
N ASP A 465 43.47 -17.53 -18.06
CA ASP A 465 44.92 -17.66 -17.93
C ASP A 465 45.45 -18.92 -18.62
N ILE A 466 44.69 -20.02 -18.59
CA ILE A 466 45.02 -21.27 -19.30
C ILE A 466 44.72 -21.14 -20.80
N GLN A 467 43.53 -20.63 -21.15
CA GLN A 467 43.07 -20.52 -22.53
C GLN A 467 42.17 -19.30 -22.73
N GLN A 468 42.69 -18.32 -23.47
CA GLN A 468 41.93 -17.17 -23.95
C GLN A 468 40.96 -17.63 -25.05
N SER A 469 39.67 -17.72 -24.70
CA SER A 469 38.61 -18.12 -25.63
C SER A 469 37.40 -17.20 -25.48
N SER A 470 36.67 -16.98 -26.57
CA SER A 470 35.45 -16.15 -26.56
C SER A 470 34.44 -16.66 -25.52
N HIS A 471 34.28 -17.98 -25.41
CA HIS A 471 33.41 -18.59 -24.39
C HIS A 471 33.79 -18.21 -22.97
N ASN A 472 35.09 -18.22 -22.62
CA ASN A 472 35.52 -17.89 -21.26
C ASN A 472 35.29 -16.40 -20.93
N TYR A 473 35.64 -15.51 -21.85
CA TYR A 473 35.39 -14.06 -21.69
C TYR A 473 33.90 -13.75 -21.60
N LEU A 474 33.05 -14.37 -22.44
CA LEU A 474 31.60 -14.20 -22.38
C LEU A 474 31.03 -14.60 -21.01
N ASN A 475 31.44 -15.76 -20.48
CA ASN A 475 30.91 -16.22 -19.19
C ASN A 475 31.42 -15.36 -18.03
N ARG A 476 32.69 -14.94 -18.03
CA ARG A 476 33.19 -13.99 -17.04
C ARG A 476 32.45 -12.65 -17.10
N GLY A 477 32.24 -12.12 -18.32
CA GLY A 477 31.47 -10.91 -18.56
C GLY A 477 30.03 -11.00 -18.05
N ILE A 478 29.37 -12.15 -18.20
CA ILE A 478 28.04 -12.41 -17.61
C ILE A 478 28.06 -12.26 -16.09
N PHE A 479 29.00 -12.91 -15.40
CA PHE A 479 29.06 -12.83 -13.94
C PHE A 479 29.51 -11.46 -13.43
N HIS A 480 30.36 -10.74 -14.17
CA HIS A 480 30.61 -9.32 -13.90
C HIS A 480 29.35 -8.46 -14.04
N SER A 481 28.49 -8.73 -15.03
CA SER A 481 27.19 -8.05 -15.16
C SER A 481 26.25 -8.38 -13.99
N LEU A 482 26.26 -9.62 -13.48
CA LEU A 482 25.43 -10.05 -12.35
C LEU A 482 25.93 -9.50 -11.00
N THR A 483 27.23 -9.20 -10.89
CA THR A 483 27.84 -8.56 -9.71
C THR A 483 27.90 -7.03 -9.83
N GLU A 484 27.17 -6.45 -10.78
CA GLU A 484 27.11 -5.01 -11.08
C GLU A 484 28.46 -4.35 -11.44
N ASN A 485 29.48 -5.15 -11.76
CA ASN A 485 30.77 -4.68 -12.24
C ASN A 485 30.74 -4.43 -13.76
N PHE A 486 29.90 -3.47 -14.18
CA PHE A 486 29.57 -3.25 -15.60
C PHE A 486 30.76 -2.86 -16.48
N ASN A 487 31.74 -2.12 -15.96
CA ASN A 487 32.92 -1.72 -16.74
C ASN A 487 33.79 -2.93 -17.11
N GLU A 488 34.06 -3.81 -16.13
CA GLU A 488 34.81 -5.05 -16.37
C GLU A 488 34.02 -6.01 -17.27
N SER A 489 32.69 -6.08 -17.08
CA SER A 489 31.80 -6.84 -17.97
C SER A 489 31.93 -6.37 -19.42
N ILE A 490 31.85 -5.06 -19.68
CA ILE A 490 31.99 -4.51 -21.05
C ILE A 490 33.36 -4.83 -21.64
N ASN A 491 34.44 -4.75 -20.86
CA ASN A 491 35.78 -5.08 -21.31
C ASN A 491 35.88 -6.56 -21.75
N ASP A 492 35.37 -7.47 -20.93
CA ASP A 492 35.30 -8.90 -21.24
C ASP A 492 34.44 -9.19 -22.47
N LEU A 493 33.30 -8.52 -22.60
CA LEU A 493 32.42 -8.70 -23.75
C LEU A 493 33.06 -8.18 -25.04
N ASN A 494 33.82 -7.09 -24.99
CA ASN A 494 34.61 -6.62 -26.13
C ASN A 494 35.66 -7.65 -26.55
N GLN A 495 36.40 -8.23 -25.60
CA GLN A 495 37.36 -9.30 -25.88
C GLN A 495 36.68 -10.55 -26.45
N ALA A 496 35.50 -10.93 -25.93
CA ALA A 496 34.72 -12.04 -26.46
C ALA A 496 34.30 -11.82 -27.92
N ILE A 497 33.88 -10.59 -28.25
CA ILE A 497 33.47 -10.17 -29.61
C ILE A 497 34.65 -10.15 -30.57
N GLU A 498 35.81 -9.65 -30.13
CA GLU A 498 37.05 -9.61 -30.94
C GLU A 498 37.52 -11.02 -31.35
N ILE A 499 37.38 -11.99 -30.45
CA ILE A 499 37.76 -13.39 -30.71
C ILE A 499 36.72 -14.11 -31.57
N GLU A 500 35.43 -13.95 -31.26
CA GLU A 500 34.34 -14.60 -31.99
C GLU A 500 33.07 -13.73 -32.08
N ASP A 501 32.82 -13.20 -33.27
CA ASP A 501 31.64 -12.33 -33.58
C ASP A 501 30.43 -13.11 -34.13
N LYS A 502 30.24 -14.37 -33.73
CA LYS A 502 29.16 -15.20 -34.30
C LYS A 502 27.84 -15.10 -33.54
N THR A 503 27.89 -14.87 -32.24
CA THR A 503 26.71 -14.88 -31.38
C THR A 503 26.22 -13.45 -31.08
N GLY A 504 24.90 -13.26 -31.03
CA GLY A 504 24.29 -11.95 -30.72
C GLY A 504 24.20 -11.63 -29.22
N ILE A 505 24.49 -12.61 -28.35
CA ILE A 505 24.37 -12.51 -26.88
C ILE A 505 25.40 -11.54 -26.28
N PRO A 506 26.69 -11.53 -26.68
CA PRO A 506 27.66 -10.57 -26.16
C PRO A 506 27.22 -9.10 -26.36
N TYR A 507 26.71 -8.77 -27.55
CA TYR A 507 26.17 -7.45 -27.87
C TYR A 507 24.96 -7.09 -27.00
N PHE A 508 24.05 -8.05 -26.76
CA PHE A 508 22.88 -7.84 -25.92
C PHE A 508 23.26 -7.49 -24.47
N ILE A 509 24.21 -8.24 -23.90
CA ILE A 509 24.69 -8.01 -22.53
C ILE A 509 25.45 -6.69 -22.46
N ARG A 510 26.27 -6.37 -23.48
CA ARG A 510 27.03 -5.12 -23.54
C ARG A 510 26.10 -3.91 -23.57
N ALA A 511 25.05 -3.95 -24.41
CA ALA A 511 24.02 -2.92 -24.45
C ALA A 511 23.31 -2.76 -23.10
N ASN A 512 22.96 -3.87 -22.45
CA ASN A 512 22.33 -3.83 -21.12
C ASN A 512 23.26 -3.21 -20.06
N CYS A 513 24.55 -3.55 -20.06
CA CYS A 513 25.54 -2.99 -19.13
C CYS A 513 25.76 -1.50 -19.37
N GLN A 514 25.87 -1.07 -20.65
CA GLN A 514 25.97 0.34 -21.02
C GLN A 514 24.75 1.13 -20.55
N TYR A 515 23.55 0.59 -20.78
CA TYR A 515 22.32 1.20 -20.28
C TYR A 515 22.30 1.26 -18.73
N LYS A 516 22.74 0.21 -18.03
CA LYS A 516 22.79 0.21 -16.56
C LYS A 516 23.77 1.22 -15.99
N ILE A 517 24.93 1.41 -16.62
CA ILE A 517 25.86 2.50 -16.28
C ILE A 517 25.18 3.86 -16.48
N LEU A 518 24.50 4.05 -17.62
CA LEU A 518 23.80 5.30 -17.91
C LEU A 518 22.67 5.57 -16.89
N GLU A 519 21.88 4.55 -16.54
CA GLU A 519 20.86 4.63 -15.50
C GLU A 519 21.45 5.01 -14.13
N GLN A 520 22.61 4.46 -13.76
CA GLN A 520 23.31 4.83 -12.52
C GLN A 520 23.80 6.28 -12.55
N ILE A 521 24.33 6.75 -13.69
CA ILE A 521 24.77 8.14 -13.87
C ILE A 521 23.58 9.11 -13.76
N GLU A 522 22.45 8.80 -14.40
CA GLU A 522 21.21 9.59 -14.33
C GLU A 522 20.70 9.69 -12.88
N LEU A 523 20.73 8.58 -12.13
CA LEU A 523 20.35 8.54 -10.71
C LEU A 523 21.27 9.42 -9.83
N LEU A 524 22.57 9.44 -10.11
CA LEU A 524 23.56 10.24 -9.38
C LEU A 524 23.51 11.74 -9.75
N ALA A 525 23.15 12.06 -11.00
CA ALA A 525 23.10 13.43 -11.51
C ALA A 525 21.90 14.24 -10.98
N GLY A 526 20.96 13.61 -10.27
CA GLY A 526 19.77 14.29 -9.72
C GLY A 526 18.79 14.80 -10.79
N SER A 527 18.99 14.45 -12.06
CA SER A 527 18.08 14.79 -13.15
C SER A 527 16.78 13.99 -12.98
N GLN A 528 15.74 14.69 -12.53
CA GLN A 528 14.35 14.27 -12.62
C GLN A 528 13.89 14.31 -14.09
N ASN A 529 14.51 13.51 -14.96
CA ASN A 529 13.85 13.06 -16.17
C ASN A 529 12.95 11.91 -15.73
N ASP A 530 11.79 12.27 -15.18
CA ASP A 530 10.79 11.34 -14.67
C ASP A 530 10.61 10.19 -15.67
N LYS A 531 10.77 8.96 -15.18
CA LYS A 531 10.75 7.69 -15.92
C LYS A 531 9.38 7.35 -16.51
N THR A 532 8.56 8.37 -16.77
CA THR A 532 7.13 8.24 -16.92
C THR A 532 6.60 9.03 -18.08
N ILE A 533 5.61 8.41 -18.67
CA ILE A 533 4.75 9.03 -19.65
C ILE A 533 3.79 9.94 -18.86
N SER A 534 4.14 11.23 -18.77
CA SER A 534 3.29 12.24 -18.14
C SER A 534 2.07 12.50 -19.02
N MET A 535 0.89 12.11 -18.54
CA MET A 535 -0.40 12.39 -19.18
C MET A 535 -0.81 13.84 -18.89
N GLY A 536 -0.13 14.77 -19.55
CA GLY A 536 -0.40 16.20 -19.48
C GLY A 536 0.32 16.92 -20.62
N GLY A 537 -0.44 17.49 -21.54
CA GLY A 537 0.07 18.28 -22.65
C GLY A 537 0.70 19.59 -22.17
N THR A 538 1.93 19.53 -21.68
CA THR A 538 2.78 20.69 -21.48
C THR A 538 4.09 20.47 -22.21
N ASN A 539 4.33 21.28 -23.25
CA ASN A 539 5.61 21.41 -23.92
C ASN A 539 6.69 21.72 -22.88
N ILE A 540 7.60 20.77 -22.64
CA ILE A 540 8.80 21.01 -21.84
C ILE A 540 9.86 21.58 -22.79
N GLU A 541 10.35 22.77 -22.44
CA GLU A 541 11.39 23.48 -23.16
C GLU A 541 12.68 22.66 -23.23
N LYS A 542 13.22 22.52 -24.45
CA LYS A 542 14.50 21.87 -24.73
C LYS A 542 15.65 22.68 -24.14
N SER A 543 16.41 22.08 -23.24
CA SER A 543 17.66 22.65 -22.73
C SER A 543 18.88 21.83 -23.18
N SER A 544 20.01 22.51 -23.27
CA SER A 544 21.23 22.22 -24.04
C SER A 544 22.09 21.01 -23.61
N THR A 545 21.51 20.01 -22.95
CA THR A 545 22.18 18.75 -22.52
C THR A 545 21.97 17.60 -23.52
N GLU A 546 21.06 17.76 -24.50
CA GLU A 546 20.64 16.71 -25.44
C GLU A 546 21.81 16.09 -26.26
N ASN A 547 22.89 16.82 -26.55
CA ASN A 547 23.91 16.36 -27.50
C ASN A 547 24.88 15.30 -26.96
N ALA A 548 25.07 15.20 -25.63
CA ALA A 548 25.92 14.17 -25.02
C ALA A 548 25.10 12.89 -24.75
N GLU A 549 23.88 13.04 -24.22
CA GLU A 549 22.94 11.94 -23.99
C GLU A 549 22.59 11.21 -25.30
N LEU A 550 22.42 11.93 -26.41
CA LEU A 550 22.13 11.32 -27.73
C LEU A 550 23.27 10.44 -28.27
N LEU A 551 24.52 10.68 -27.84
CA LEU A 551 25.69 9.93 -28.29
C LEU A 551 25.77 8.57 -27.58
N ASP A 552 25.44 8.52 -26.29
CA ASP A 552 25.52 7.32 -25.46
C ASP A 552 24.43 6.29 -25.80
N TYR A 553 23.20 6.75 -26.09
CA TYR A 553 22.11 5.87 -26.51
C TYR A 553 22.31 5.26 -27.91
N LYS A 554 23.07 5.93 -28.79
CA LYS A 554 23.32 5.45 -30.14
C LYS A 554 24.09 4.12 -30.15
N GLN A 555 25.11 4.01 -29.31
CA GLN A 555 25.90 2.79 -29.19
C GLN A 555 25.06 1.62 -28.66
N ILE A 556 24.18 1.88 -27.68
CA ILE A 556 23.25 0.89 -27.12
C ILE A 556 22.29 0.38 -28.20
N LEU A 557 21.75 1.28 -29.02
CA LEU A 557 20.84 0.91 -30.12
C LEU A 557 21.54 0.09 -31.21
N GLU A 558 22.79 0.45 -31.56
CA GLU A 558 23.61 -0.28 -32.52
C GLU A 558 23.89 -1.72 -32.04
N ASP A 559 24.20 -1.90 -30.76
CA ASP A 559 24.39 -3.23 -30.18
C ASP A 559 23.12 -4.08 -30.23
N TYR A 560 21.95 -3.52 -29.91
CA TYR A 560 20.68 -4.24 -30.08
C TYR A 560 20.37 -4.55 -31.55
N GLU A 561 20.70 -3.67 -32.49
CA GLU A 561 20.56 -3.95 -33.92
C GLU A 561 21.42 -5.13 -34.36
N ILE A 562 22.68 -5.20 -33.91
CA ILE A 562 23.58 -6.32 -34.20
C ILE A 562 23.05 -7.60 -33.57
N THR A 563 22.59 -7.57 -32.30
CA THR A 563 21.95 -8.71 -31.64
C THR A 563 20.80 -9.26 -32.48
N LEU A 564 19.91 -8.39 -32.97
CA LEU A 564 18.73 -8.78 -33.74
C LEU A 564 19.08 -9.22 -35.16
N PHE A 565 20.14 -8.69 -35.76
CA PHE A 565 20.66 -9.16 -37.04
C PHE A 565 21.20 -10.60 -36.92
N ARG A 566 21.92 -10.90 -35.84
CA ARG A 566 22.46 -12.25 -35.57
C ARG A 566 21.38 -13.24 -35.11
N ASN A 567 20.39 -12.79 -34.34
CA ASN A 567 19.27 -13.60 -33.88
C ASN A 567 17.91 -12.88 -34.08
N PRO A 568 17.30 -12.98 -35.27
CA PRO A 568 16.05 -12.28 -35.59
C PRO A 568 14.82 -12.73 -34.79
N LYS A 569 14.89 -13.88 -34.09
CA LYS A 569 13.82 -14.42 -33.25
C LYS A 569 13.95 -14.02 -31.77
N PHE A 570 14.95 -13.22 -31.42
CA PHE A 570 15.23 -12.83 -30.04
C PHE A 570 14.32 -11.66 -29.61
N PHE A 571 13.13 -11.99 -29.11
CA PHE A 571 12.10 -11.01 -28.74
C PHE A 571 12.51 -10.07 -27.60
N PHE A 572 13.39 -10.50 -26.68
CA PHE A 572 13.98 -9.63 -25.65
C PHE A 572 14.77 -8.46 -26.24
N GLY A 573 15.49 -8.69 -27.34
CA GLY A 573 16.24 -7.64 -28.03
C GLY A 573 15.32 -6.57 -28.61
N TYR A 574 14.18 -6.96 -29.18
CA TYR A 574 13.17 -6.01 -29.67
C TYR A 574 12.56 -5.22 -28.52
N PHE A 575 12.22 -5.87 -27.41
CA PHE A 575 11.66 -5.19 -26.24
C PHE A 575 12.64 -4.20 -25.59
N ASN A 576 13.90 -4.59 -25.37
CA ASN A 576 14.90 -3.69 -24.81
C ASN A 576 15.21 -2.52 -25.75
N ARG A 577 15.31 -2.78 -27.07
CA ARG A 577 15.49 -1.71 -28.07
C ARG A 577 14.29 -0.76 -28.09
N ALA A 578 13.07 -1.28 -28.00
CA ALA A 578 11.88 -0.46 -27.87
C ALA A 578 11.93 0.42 -26.62
N TYR A 579 12.34 -0.15 -25.48
CA TYR A 579 12.48 0.60 -24.24
C TYR A 579 13.43 1.80 -24.40
N ILE A 580 14.59 1.62 -25.03
CA ILE A 580 15.52 2.72 -25.32
C ILE A 580 14.89 3.75 -26.27
N LYS A 581 14.20 3.30 -27.33
CA LYS A 581 13.49 4.20 -28.24
C LYS A 581 12.40 5.01 -27.55
N LEU A 582 11.68 4.43 -26.59
CA LEU A 582 10.69 5.17 -25.77
C LEU A 582 11.37 6.27 -24.95
N ARG A 583 12.57 6.01 -24.41
CA ARG A 583 13.38 7.01 -23.69
C ARG A 583 13.85 8.16 -24.59
N LEU A 584 14.12 7.86 -25.86
CA LEU A 584 14.46 8.85 -26.89
C LEU A 584 13.23 9.55 -27.50
N ASN A 585 12.02 9.28 -26.99
CA ASN A 585 10.75 9.78 -27.51
C ASN A 585 10.42 9.31 -28.96
N GLU A 586 11.03 8.23 -29.43
CA GLU A 586 10.77 7.60 -30.73
C GLU A 586 9.60 6.62 -30.65
N TYR A 587 8.42 7.10 -30.24
CA TYR A 587 7.27 6.25 -29.90
C TYR A 587 6.79 5.33 -31.03
N LYS A 588 6.81 5.81 -32.28
CA LYS A 588 6.36 5.02 -33.45
C LYS A 588 7.27 3.83 -33.70
N SER A 589 8.59 4.08 -33.74
CA SER A 589 9.60 3.04 -33.94
C SER A 589 9.68 2.09 -32.75
N ALA A 590 9.38 2.56 -31.53
CA ALA A 590 9.25 1.69 -30.37
C ALA A 590 8.03 0.76 -30.47
N ILE A 591 6.87 1.24 -30.95
CA ILE A 591 5.68 0.41 -31.15
C ILE A 591 5.95 -0.68 -32.20
N GLU A 592 6.71 -0.41 -33.26
CA GLU A 592 7.10 -1.41 -34.26
C GLU A 592 7.91 -2.55 -33.63
N ASP A 593 8.87 -2.22 -32.77
CA ASP A 593 9.66 -3.20 -32.04
C ASP A 593 8.82 -4.01 -31.05
N LEU A 594 7.91 -3.36 -30.30
CA LEU A 594 6.99 -4.04 -29.39
C LEU A 594 6.01 -4.96 -30.14
N ASN A 595 5.53 -4.53 -31.32
CA ASN A 595 4.72 -5.39 -32.20
C ASN A 595 5.48 -6.64 -32.61
N ARG A 596 6.77 -6.49 -32.95
CA ARG A 596 7.61 -7.61 -33.36
C ARG A 596 7.90 -8.55 -32.19
N ALA A 597 8.14 -8.01 -30.99
CA ALA A 597 8.32 -8.81 -29.78
C ALA A 597 7.08 -9.66 -29.48
N ILE A 598 5.88 -9.06 -29.52
CA ILE A 598 4.59 -9.75 -29.30
C ILE A 598 4.30 -10.78 -30.40
N GLN A 599 4.69 -10.51 -31.64
CA GLN A 599 4.52 -11.46 -32.73
C GLN A 599 5.36 -12.72 -32.54
N LEU A 600 6.56 -12.57 -31.97
CA LEU A 600 7.48 -13.68 -31.70
C LEU A 600 7.07 -14.44 -30.43
N GLU A 601 6.62 -13.73 -29.39
CA GLU A 601 6.14 -14.30 -28.13
C GLU A 601 4.77 -13.68 -27.74
N PRO A 602 3.65 -14.33 -28.09
CA PRO A 602 2.29 -13.83 -27.82
C PRO A 602 1.92 -13.77 -26.33
N GLU A 603 2.67 -14.42 -25.44
CA GLU A 603 2.46 -14.36 -23.99
C GLU A 603 3.41 -13.34 -23.32
N PHE A 604 4.01 -12.44 -24.09
CA PHE A 604 4.94 -11.45 -23.57
C PHE A 604 4.24 -10.25 -22.93
N ALA A 605 3.90 -10.38 -21.64
CA ALA A 605 3.05 -9.44 -20.90
C ALA A 605 3.61 -8.00 -20.87
N GLU A 606 4.92 -7.86 -20.67
CA GLU A 606 5.60 -6.57 -20.55
C GLU A 606 5.54 -5.77 -21.85
N ALA A 607 5.63 -6.46 -23.00
CA ALA A 607 5.53 -5.81 -24.29
C ALA A 607 4.12 -5.24 -24.52
N TYR A 608 3.07 -5.97 -24.12
CA TYR A 608 1.70 -5.44 -24.12
C TYR A 608 1.56 -4.24 -23.18
N PHE A 609 2.16 -4.30 -21.99
CA PHE A 609 2.08 -3.20 -21.02
C PHE A 609 2.71 -1.92 -21.57
N ASN A 610 3.97 -1.99 -22.01
CA ASN A 610 4.70 -0.82 -22.53
C ASN A 610 4.05 -0.27 -23.82
N ARG A 611 3.56 -1.15 -24.70
CA ARG A 611 2.83 -0.73 -25.92
C ARG A 611 1.51 -0.04 -25.57
N GLY A 612 0.78 -0.58 -24.59
CA GLY A 612 -0.49 -0.03 -24.13
C GLY A 612 -0.34 1.38 -23.57
N LEU A 613 0.66 1.61 -22.72
CA LEU A 613 0.98 2.95 -22.20
C LEU A 613 1.38 3.92 -23.31
N THR A 614 2.23 3.47 -24.24
CA THR A 614 2.69 4.29 -25.37
C THR A 614 1.51 4.69 -26.27
N LYS A 615 0.55 3.78 -26.52
CA LYS A 615 -0.65 4.09 -27.31
C LYS A 615 -1.56 5.09 -26.61
N ILE A 616 -1.78 4.94 -25.30
CA ILE A 616 -2.55 5.91 -24.51
C ILE A 616 -1.93 7.30 -24.58
N TYR A 617 -0.59 7.38 -24.51
CA TYR A 617 0.13 8.65 -24.66
C TYR A 617 -0.07 9.29 -26.04
N LEU A 618 -0.11 8.48 -27.09
CA LEU A 618 -0.37 8.91 -28.46
C LEU A 618 -1.87 9.12 -28.75
N GLU A 619 -2.70 9.23 -27.70
CA GLU A 619 -4.16 9.42 -27.77
C GLU A 619 -4.95 8.24 -28.37
N ASP A 620 -4.31 7.08 -28.58
CA ASP A 620 -4.98 5.81 -28.91
C ASP A 620 -5.40 5.10 -27.62
N ILE A 621 -6.46 5.63 -27.00
CA ILE A 621 -6.98 5.15 -25.72
C ILE A 621 -7.57 3.74 -25.86
N GLU A 622 -8.29 3.45 -26.94
CA GLU A 622 -8.93 2.15 -27.16
C GLU A 622 -7.89 1.05 -27.42
N GLY A 623 -6.93 1.30 -28.32
CA GLY A 623 -5.86 0.34 -28.62
C GLY A 623 -4.94 0.14 -27.43
N GLY A 624 -4.70 1.19 -26.64
CA GLY A 624 -3.93 1.11 -25.41
C GLY A 624 -4.63 0.33 -24.30
N ALA A 625 -5.95 0.51 -24.13
CA ALA A 625 -6.75 -0.24 -23.16
C ALA A 625 -6.77 -1.75 -23.45
N MET A 626 -6.88 -2.13 -24.74
CA MET A 626 -6.83 -3.54 -25.16
C MET A 626 -5.49 -4.18 -24.80
N ASP A 627 -4.39 -3.48 -25.06
CA ASP A 627 -3.04 -3.97 -24.76
C ASP A 627 -2.82 -4.09 -23.24
N LEU A 628 -3.24 -3.09 -22.46
CA LEU A 628 -3.17 -3.17 -20.99
C LEU A 628 -4.06 -4.29 -20.43
N SER A 629 -5.23 -4.52 -21.01
CA SER A 629 -6.11 -5.63 -20.58
C SER A 629 -5.40 -6.96 -20.80
N ARG A 630 -4.76 -7.13 -21.97
CA ARG A 630 -3.99 -8.33 -22.29
C ARG A 630 -2.79 -8.50 -21.36
N ALA A 631 -2.06 -7.44 -21.06
CA ALA A 631 -0.98 -7.46 -20.07
C ALA A 631 -1.47 -7.89 -18.68
N GLY A 632 -2.66 -7.42 -18.27
CA GLY A 632 -3.30 -7.80 -17.02
C GLY A 632 -3.75 -9.25 -16.96
N GLU A 633 -4.21 -9.83 -18.09
CA GLU A 633 -4.52 -11.26 -18.22
C GLU A 633 -3.26 -12.14 -18.12
N LEU A 634 -2.14 -11.67 -18.68
CA LEU A 634 -0.86 -12.37 -18.70
C LEU A 634 -0.04 -12.21 -17.39
N GLY A 635 -0.57 -11.51 -16.39
CA GLY A 635 0.02 -11.45 -15.03
C GLY A 635 0.40 -10.06 -14.54
N ILE A 636 0.37 -9.01 -15.38
CA ILE A 636 0.70 -7.64 -14.96
C ILE A 636 -0.57 -6.94 -14.43
N HIS A 637 -1.01 -7.32 -13.23
CA HIS A 637 -2.26 -6.83 -12.64
C HIS A 637 -2.33 -5.31 -12.44
N GLY A 638 -1.17 -4.63 -12.36
CA GLY A 638 -1.08 -3.16 -12.34
C GLY A 638 -1.73 -2.49 -13.56
N ALA A 639 -1.85 -3.20 -14.68
CA ALA A 639 -2.44 -2.69 -15.91
C ALA A 639 -3.93 -2.30 -15.74
N TYR A 640 -4.70 -3.06 -14.94
CA TYR A 640 -6.12 -2.77 -14.71
C TYR A 640 -6.36 -1.45 -13.96
N ASN A 641 -5.43 -1.08 -13.08
CA ASN A 641 -5.49 0.20 -12.37
C ASN A 641 -5.30 1.38 -13.33
N ILE A 642 -4.53 1.18 -14.40
CA ILE A 642 -4.24 2.20 -15.41
C ILE A 642 -5.44 2.33 -16.35
N ILE A 643 -6.01 1.22 -16.81
CA ILE A 643 -7.25 1.21 -17.61
C ILE A 643 -8.36 1.98 -16.87
N LYS A 644 -8.55 1.70 -15.57
CA LYS A 644 -9.56 2.38 -14.74
C LYS A 644 -9.34 3.89 -14.62
N ARG A 645 -8.12 4.39 -14.81
CA ARG A 645 -7.77 5.80 -14.63
C ARG A 645 -7.78 6.58 -15.94
N TYR A 646 -7.26 5.99 -17.02
CA TYR A 646 -6.96 6.72 -18.25
C TYR A 646 -7.78 6.28 -19.47
N CYS A 647 -8.50 5.15 -19.39
CA CYS A 647 -9.27 4.61 -20.51
C CYS A 647 -10.79 4.71 -20.33
N ASN A 648 -11.25 5.60 -19.43
CA ASN A 648 -12.66 5.79 -19.06
C ASN A 648 -13.28 7.05 -19.67
#